data_AF-E3I5F1-F1
#
_entry.id   AF-E3I5F1-F1
#
_cell.length_a   1.000
_cell.length_b   1.000
_cell.length_c   1.000
_cell.angle_alpha   90.00
_cell.angle_beta   90.00
_cell.angle_gamma   90.00
#
_symmetry.space_group_name_H-M   'P 1'
#
loop_
_entity.id
_entity.type
_entity.pdbx_description
1 polymer ?
#
loop_
_entity_poly.entity_id
_entity_poly.type
_entity_poly.pdbx_seq_one_letter_code
_entity_poly.pdbx_strand_id
1 'polypeptide(L)'
;MLKWNESASNQGARALGDKARDAGQWAAAVEHYGAHLDRHPDDFGIWVQKGNCAKEARLFDVALAAYDRAVAMNSGDADVHLQRAHALKMQGRRGEAILSYKAALTLDPDLTSAARELNALGVRVDWIAAAKHRSLHIDVTDLLFYLRAHLHVSGIQRVIASFIRGVYQNRNSELYADVGFVTIDWQRQRIVEINIDNLMTVVDIVTSSEKTREEVDAALTACISSPRAADIRGGDVYFIIGAFWVSPSYERILINIREKGVSVGVYIYDLIPVAHRQFVTRDLAEGFTKNLYELTPLCDFAFTISEFVANEYRSFVESNFQRSMPISAVKLAHEIESINADEASVDPNVLDLTRDKYVLCVGTIEIRKNHQYLISAWRRLIDEGLQPPNLVIVGRWGWRVHDLKQQLEESEYLQGRVTVLDSISDPDLAYLYKNCEFSVFPSFVEGWGLPVGESLAYGRPCVASNSSSIPEVGGDFVRYFDPYDLSSGLAIFRKLFTNPAELEDWVDRIRSEFRPVSWAEVTATLCKGLAAKQSVSADAAQRAYFAPKPAWIYPIGTEQRDQATRTALASAAASLVRIKGWHPVETWGSWTCSRNASIRFAVSEQNNTRVVVAMKLKFPLPSQATVKFVNEQACTTELTGIDNRKWHFVTAIVKDGVVSLEWNCVGEVSVPPGEVRPLFLGIEAFGIAVASSVEDRFELLQNIISFEGS
;
A
#
# COMPACT_ATOMS: atom_id res chain seq x y z
N MET A 1 -56.50 11.61 53.58
CA MET A 1 -56.53 10.13 53.62
C MET A 1 -55.64 9.59 52.52
N LEU A 2 -54.51 9.03 52.94
CA LEU A 2 -53.66 8.01 52.31
C LEU A 2 -53.87 7.71 50.80
N LYS A 3 -52.91 8.14 49.97
CA LYS A 3 -52.48 7.37 48.79
C LYS A 3 -51.08 6.81 49.10
N TRP A 4 -51.03 5.51 49.33
CA TRP A 4 -49.81 4.75 49.51
C TRP A 4 -49.12 4.51 48.16
N ASN A 5 -47.80 4.66 48.19
CA ASN A 5 -46.76 4.20 47.28
C ASN A 5 -47.13 3.17 46.19
N GLU A 6 -46.87 3.55 44.94
CA GLU A 6 -46.38 2.66 43.87
C GLU A 6 -45.02 3.18 43.34
N SER A 7 -44.13 3.58 44.24
CA SER A 7 -42.76 4.04 43.92
C SER A 7 -41.70 2.95 44.15
N ALA A 8 -42.02 1.68 43.89
CA ALA A 8 -41.08 0.57 44.02
C ALA A 8 -41.32 -0.54 42.98
N SER A 9 -40.96 -0.28 41.71
CA SER A 9 -40.28 -1.24 40.80
C SER A 9 -40.36 -0.70 39.37
N ASN A 10 -39.33 0.01 38.92
CA ASN A 10 -39.20 0.33 37.50
C ASN A 10 -37.75 0.17 37.05
N GLN A 11 -37.15 -0.97 37.39
CA GLN A 11 -36.05 -1.49 36.59
C GLN A 11 -36.71 -2.09 35.34
N GLY A 12 -36.46 -1.51 34.16
CA GLY A 12 -37.00 -2.02 32.90
C GLY A 12 -36.66 -3.51 32.72
N ALA A 13 -37.52 -4.27 32.04
CA ALA A 13 -37.40 -5.73 31.89
C ALA A 13 -36.00 -6.18 31.42
N ARG A 14 -35.34 -5.40 30.55
CA ARG A 14 -33.94 -5.61 30.17
C ARG A 14 -32.97 -5.56 31.34
N ALA A 15 -33.06 -4.55 32.21
CA ALA A 15 -32.18 -4.40 33.37
C ALA A 15 -32.37 -5.53 34.40
N LEU A 16 -33.60 -6.03 34.55
CA LEU A 16 -33.87 -7.25 35.34
C LEU A 16 -33.26 -8.48 34.69
N GLY A 17 -33.31 -8.59 33.36
CA GLY A 17 -32.65 -9.64 32.59
C GLY A 17 -31.13 -9.63 32.74
N ASP A 18 -30.49 -8.46 32.62
CA ASP A 18 -29.05 -8.29 32.84
C ASP A 18 -28.66 -8.69 34.26
N LYS A 19 -29.41 -8.24 35.28
CA LYS A 19 -29.18 -8.59 36.68
C LYS A 19 -29.32 -10.10 36.95
N ALA A 20 -30.34 -10.74 36.37
CA ALA A 20 -30.56 -12.18 36.52
C ALA A 20 -29.47 -13.00 35.81
N ARG A 21 -29.01 -12.55 34.62
CA ARG A 21 -27.87 -13.14 33.90
C ARG A 21 -26.61 -13.07 34.76
N ASP A 22 -26.30 -11.91 35.30
CA ASP A 22 -25.08 -11.69 36.10
C ASP A 22 -25.11 -12.47 37.42
N ALA A 23 -26.31 -12.76 37.94
CA ALA A 23 -26.52 -13.63 39.10
C ALA A 23 -26.56 -15.14 38.77
N GLY A 24 -26.38 -15.54 37.50
CA GLY A 24 -26.46 -16.93 37.06
C GLY A 24 -27.87 -17.53 37.09
N GLN A 25 -28.91 -16.71 37.22
CA GLN A 25 -30.31 -17.10 37.25
C GLN A 25 -30.85 -17.19 35.82
N TRP A 26 -30.33 -18.14 35.05
CA TRP A 26 -30.50 -18.20 33.60
C TRP A 26 -31.96 -18.25 33.14
N ALA A 27 -32.82 -19.05 33.78
CA ALA A 27 -34.24 -19.14 33.42
C ALA A 27 -34.99 -17.82 33.68
N ALA A 28 -34.72 -17.16 34.80
CA ALA A 28 -35.30 -15.84 35.11
C ALA A 28 -34.82 -14.76 34.13
N ALA A 29 -33.54 -14.81 33.73
CA ALA A 29 -33.01 -13.92 32.70
C ALA A 29 -33.74 -14.09 31.36
N VAL A 30 -34.04 -15.33 30.95
CA VAL A 30 -34.82 -15.62 29.73
C VAL A 30 -36.23 -15.03 29.79
N GLU A 31 -36.92 -15.13 30.93
CA GLU A 31 -38.25 -14.54 31.13
C GLU A 31 -38.21 -13.02 31.05
N HIS A 32 -37.27 -12.38 31.74
CA HIS A 32 -37.11 -10.93 31.74
C HIS A 32 -36.71 -10.38 30.36
N TYR A 33 -35.80 -11.04 29.65
CA TYR A 33 -35.49 -10.69 28.27
C TYR A 33 -36.66 -10.96 27.33
N GLY A 34 -37.47 -12.00 27.58
CA GLY A 34 -38.73 -12.23 26.86
C GLY A 34 -39.69 -11.06 26.99
N ALA A 35 -39.96 -10.62 28.22
CA ALA A 35 -40.83 -9.49 28.49
C ALA A 35 -40.31 -8.16 27.90
N HIS A 36 -39.00 -8.01 27.73
CA HIS A 36 -38.41 -6.89 26.99
C HIS A 36 -38.68 -7.01 25.49
N LEU A 37 -38.41 -8.17 24.90
CA LEU A 37 -38.56 -8.43 23.46
C LEU A 37 -40.02 -8.41 22.99
N ASP A 38 -40.99 -8.67 23.86
CA ASP A 38 -42.42 -8.48 23.56
C ASP A 38 -42.76 -7.02 23.21
N ARG A 39 -41.98 -6.06 23.73
CA ARG A 39 -42.12 -4.62 23.44
C ARG A 39 -41.09 -4.11 22.44
N HIS A 40 -39.95 -4.80 22.32
CA HIS A 40 -38.82 -4.43 21.48
C HIS A 40 -38.35 -5.62 20.63
N PRO A 41 -39.18 -6.10 19.68
CA PRO A 41 -38.92 -7.33 18.93
C PRO A 41 -37.74 -7.23 17.94
N ASP A 42 -37.22 -6.02 17.74
CA ASP A 42 -36.10 -5.64 16.87
C ASP A 42 -34.77 -5.43 17.63
N ASP A 43 -34.71 -5.67 18.94
CA ASP A 43 -33.49 -5.57 19.74
C ASP A 43 -32.60 -6.82 19.54
N PHE A 44 -31.76 -6.78 18.51
CA PHE A 44 -30.85 -7.88 18.11
C PHE A 44 -30.00 -8.38 19.29
N GLY A 45 -29.41 -7.46 20.05
CA GLY A 45 -28.52 -7.80 21.16
C GLY A 45 -29.23 -8.60 22.24
N ILE A 46 -30.50 -8.28 22.52
CA ILE A 46 -31.29 -9.00 23.53
C ILE A 46 -31.78 -10.36 23.02
N TRP A 47 -32.05 -10.52 21.72
CA TRP A 47 -32.28 -11.85 21.15
C TRP A 47 -31.08 -12.79 21.35
N VAL A 48 -29.86 -12.31 21.10
CA VAL A 48 -28.62 -13.08 21.34
C VAL A 48 -28.44 -13.41 22.82
N GLN A 49 -28.64 -12.44 23.72
CA GLN A 49 -28.52 -12.64 25.17
C GLN A 49 -29.56 -13.62 25.73
N LYS A 50 -30.81 -13.54 25.26
CA LYS A 50 -31.86 -14.50 25.58
C LYS A 50 -31.49 -15.91 25.12
N GLY A 51 -30.95 -16.04 23.91
CA GLY A 51 -30.44 -17.31 23.38
C GLY A 51 -29.33 -17.91 24.25
N ASN A 52 -28.34 -17.09 24.62
CA ASN A 52 -27.23 -17.49 25.49
C ASN A 52 -27.71 -17.96 26.86
N CYS A 53 -28.59 -17.19 27.52
CA CYS A 53 -29.15 -17.58 28.82
C CYS A 53 -30.00 -18.85 28.72
N ALA A 54 -30.80 -19.01 27.65
CA ALA A 54 -31.60 -20.21 27.43
C ALA A 54 -30.73 -21.46 27.21
N LYS A 55 -29.61 -21.32 26.50
CA LYS A 55 -28.62 -22.40 26.31
C LYS A 55 -28.02 -22.83 27.65
N GLU A 56 -27.60 -21.89 28.50
CA GLU A 56 -27.08 -22.18 29.85
C GLU A 56 -28.15 -22.80 30.77
N ALA A 57 -29.41 -22.38 30.63
CA ALA A 57 -30.56 -22.98 31.31
C ALA A 57 -30.97 -24.37 30.77
N ARG A 58 -30.29 -24.87 29.71
CA ARG A 58 -30.65 -26.09 28.96
C ARG A 58 -32.06 -26.07 28.34
N LEU A 59 -32.59 -24.87 28.08
CA LEU A 59 -33.82 -24.64 27.35
C LEU A 59 -33.50 -24.52 25.85
N PHE A 60 -33.05 -25.62 25.24
CA PHE A 60 -32.46 -25.58 23.90
C PHE A 60 -33.42 -25.08 22.81
N ASP A 61 -34.70 -25.45 22.84
CA ASP A 61 -35.66 -24.99 21.83
C ASP A 61 -35.89 -23.47 21.90
N VAL A 62 -35.89 -22.92 23.13
CA VAL A 62 -35.98 -21.47 23.36
C VAL A 62 -34.71 -20.77 22.89
N ALA A 63 -33.54 -21.38 23.13
CA ALA A 63 -32.27 -20.86 22.67
C ALA A 63 -32.21 -20.80 21.13
N LEU A 64 -32.62 -21.89 20.46
CA LEU A 64 -32.62 -21.98 19.00
C LEU A 64 -33.60 -21.01 18.37
N ALA A 65 -34.82 -20.87 18.90
CA ALA A 65 -35.78 -19.88 18.42
C ALA A 65 -35.24 -18.44 18.55
N ALA A 66 -34.52 -18.14 19.65
CA ALA A 66 -33.90 -16.84 19.84
C ALA A 66 -32.73 -16.59 18.86
N TYR A 67 -31.86 -17.58 18.63
CA TYR A 67 -30.80 -17.48 17.63
C TYR A 67 -31.34 -17.43 16.21
N ASP A 68 -32.35 -18.20 15.84
CA ASP A 68 -33.00 -18.16 14.52
C ASP A 68 -33.58 -16.77 14.25
N ARG A 69 -34.17 -16.13 15.28
CA ARG A 69 -34.63 -14.75 15.18
C ARG A 69 -33.47 -13.76 14.99
N ALA A 70 -32.37 -13.93 15.73
CA ALA A 70 -31.17 -13.10 15.56
C ALA A 70 -30.54 -13.28 14.16
N VAL A 71 -30.45 -14.51 13.63
CA VAL A 71 -29.95 -14.81 12.28
C VAL A 71 -30.86 -14.19 11.21
N ALA A 72 -32.18 -14.21 11.40
CA ALA A 72 -33.12 -13.56 10.48
C ALA A 72 -32.96 -12.02 10.44
N MET A 73 -32.42 -11.42 11.51
CA MET A 73 -32.15 -9.99 11.59
C MET A 73 -30.76 -9.62 11.04
N ASN A 74 -29.75 -10.43 11.33
CA ASN A 74 -28.40 -10.28 10.81
C ASN A 74 -27.78 -11.65 10.50
N SER A 75 -27.82 -12.05 9.24
CA SER A 75 -27.26 -13.33 8.80
C SER A 75 -25.74 -13.35 8.76
N GLY A 76 -25.08 -12.18 8.84
CA GLY A 76 -23.63 -12.01 8.74
C GLY A 76 -22.86 -12.10 10.08
N ASP A 77 -23.55 -12.35 11.20
CA ASP A 77 -22.91 -12.45 12.51
C ASP A 77 -22.43 -13.89 12.79
N ALA A 78 -21.11 -14.10 12.68
CA ALA A 78 -20.49 -15.41 12.87
C ALA A 78 -20.66 -15.99 14.29
N ASP A 79 -20.70 -15.15 15.33
CA ASP A 79 -20.84 -15.61 16.72
C ASP A 79 -22.25 -16.16 16.95
N VAL A 80 -23.29 -15.55 16.38
CA VAL A 80 -24.66 -16.09 16.47
C VAL A 80 -24.75 -17.50 15.87
N HIS A 81 -24.13 -17.74 14.72
CA HIS A 81 -24.06 -19.08 14.12
C HIS A 81 -23.25 -20.07 14.97
N LEU A 82 -22.17 -19.62 15.61
CA LEU A 82 -21.38 -20.42 16.55
C LEU A 82 -22.21 -20.81 17.80
N GLN A 83 -22.90 -19.85 18.43
CA GLN A 83 -23.70 -20.09 19.63
C GLN A 83 -24.90 -21.01 19.33
N ARG A 84 -25.54 -20.81 18.16
CA ARG A 84 -26.56 -21.71 17.63
C ARG A 84 -26.03 -23.13 17.44
N ALA A 85 -24.83 -23.27 16.87
CA ALA A 85 -24.16 -24.56 16.68
C ALA A 85 -23.87 -25.27 18.02
N HIS A 86 -23.45 -24.52 19.05
CA HIS A 86 -23.27 -25.05 20.41
C HIS A 86 -24.58 -25.57 21.01
N ALA A 87 -25.68 -24.82 20.90
CA ALA A 87 -27.00 -25.27 21.38
C ALA A 87 -27.46 -26.55 20.66
N LEU A 88 -27.33 -26.62 19.33
CA LEU A 88 -27.65 -27.82 18.55
C LEU A 88 -26.77 -29.03 18.95
N LYS A 89 -25.48 -28.80 19.18
CA LYS A 89 -24.55 -29.85 19.65
C LYS A 89 -24.97 -30.38 21.03
N MET A 90 -25.33 -29.50 21.97
CA MET A 90 -25.78 -29.89 23.31
C MET A 90 -27.12 -30.63 23.30
N GLN A 91 -28.00 -30.34 22.32
CA GLN A 91 -29.26 -31.05 22.09
C GLN A 91 -29.07 -32.40 21.33
N GLY A 92 -27.85 -32.74 20.91
CA GLY A 92 -27.55 -33.97 20.15
C GLY A 92 -27.86 -33.89 18.66
N ARG A 93 -28.24 -32.73 18.13
CA ARG A 93 -28.57 -32.50 16.70
C ARG A 93 -27.31 -32.28 15.87
N ARG A 94 -26.50 -33.33 15.75
CA ARG A 94 -25.15 -33.28 15.14
C ARG A 94 -25.11 -32.69 13.73
N GLY A 95 -26.02 -33.10 12.83
CA GLY A 95 -26.01 -32.64 11.43
C GLY A 95 -26.22 -31.13 11.31
N GLU A 96 -27.15 -30.58 12.08
CA GLU A 96 -27.47 -29.15 12.05
C GLU A 96 -26.42 -28.30 12.78
N ALA A 97 -25.81 -28.86 13.84
CA ALA A 97 -24.66 -28.25 14.48
C ALA A 97 -23.49 -28.09 13.49
N ILE A 98 -23.20 -29.12 12.68
CA ILE A 98 -22.17 -29.06 11.63
C ILE A 98 -22.48 -27.94 10.62
N LEU A 99 -23.73 -27.86 10.13
CA LEU A 99 -24.12 -26.81 9.19
C LEU A 99 -23.95 -25.40 9.80
N SER A 100 -24.31 -25.23 11.07
CA SER A 100 -24.19 -23.95 11.77
C SER A 100 -22.73 -23.57 12.05
N TYR A 101 -21.87 -24.53 12.43
CA TYR A 101 -20.42 -24.28 12.55
C TYR A 101 -19.78 -23.95 11.21
N LYS A 102 -20.21 -24.60 10.11
CA LYS A 102 -19.75 -24.25 8.77
C LYS A 102 -20.17 -22.84 8.39
N ALA A 103 -21.43 -22.45 8.66
CA ALA A 103 -21.90 -21.09 8.43
C ALA A 103 -21.09 -20.06 9.22
N ALA A 104 -20.81 -20.34 10.51
CA ALA A 104 -19.96 -19.50 11.34
C ALA A 104 -18.54 -19.34 10.74
N LEU A 105 -17.92 -20.43 10.27
CA LEU A 105 -16.59 -20.37 9.64
C LEU A 105 -16.58 -19.72 8.27
N THR A 106 -17.65 -19.87 7.49
CA THR A 106 -17.78 -19.15 6.22
C THR A 106 -17.82 -17.64 6.44
N LEU A 107 -18.45 -17.20 7.54
CA LEU A 107 -18.54 -15.78 7.91
C LEU A 107 -17.28 -15.25 8.60
N ASP A 108 -16.65 -16.07 9.44
CA ASP A 108 -15.37 -15.79 10.11
C ASP A 108 -14.45 -17.03 10.05
N PRO A 109 -13.58 -17.12 9.03
CA PRO A 109 -12.62 -18.22 8.89
C PRO A 109 -11.62 -18.33 10.05
N ASP A 110 -11.41 -17.26 10.82
CA ASP A 110 -10.47 -17.22 11.94
C ASP A 110 -11.10 -17.75 13.26
N LEU A 111 -12.38 -18.16 13.23
CA LEU A 111 -13.13 -18.65 14.39
C LEU A 111 -12.69 -20.08 14.79
N THR A 112 -11.49 -20.17 15.37
CA THR A 112 -10.83 -21.44 15.74
C THR A 112 -11.68 -22.33 16.65
N SER A 113 -12.62 -21.76 17.41
CA SER A 113 -13.60 -22.51 18.20
C SER A 113 -14.52 -23.35 17.32
N ALA A 114 -15.11 -22.79 16.26
CA ALA A 114 -15.96 -23.53 15.33
C ALA A 114 -15.17 -24.61 14.55
N ALA A 115 -13.93 -24.30 14.14
CA ALA A 115 -13.07 -25.27 13.45
C ALA A 115 -12.70 -26.46 14.35
N ARG A 116 -12.34 -26.19 15.62
CA ARG A 116 -12.07 -27.24 16.62
C ARG A 116 -13.29 -28.11 16.85
N GLU A 117 -14.48 -27.50 16.91
CA GLU A 117 -15.74 -28.20 17.10
C GLU A 117 -16.12 -29.09 15.91
N LEU A 118 -15.93 -28.63 14.67
CA LEU A 118 -16.11 -29.45 13.47
C LEU A 118 -15.16 -30.65 13.43
N ASN A 119 -13.89 -30.44 13.76
CA ASN A 119 -12.91 -31.52 13.85
C ASN A 119 -13.30 -32.54 14.94
N ALA A 120 -13.76 -32.08 16.10
CA ALA A 120 -14.27 -32.96 17.16
C ALA A 120 -15.54 -33.72 16.74
N LEU A 121 -16.34 -33.14 15.84
CA LEU A 121 -17.48 -33.78 15.18
C LEU A 121 -17.09 -34.57 13.92
N GLY A 122 -15.80 -34.88 13.71
CA GLY A 122 -15.31 -35.73 12.63
C GLY A 122 -15.45 -35.12 11.22
N VAL A 123 -15.70 -33.81 11.13
CA VAL A 123 -15.72 -33.07 9.86
C VAL A 123 -14.34 -32.48 9.64
N ARG A 124 -13.61 -33.00 8.66
CA ARG A 124 -12.31 -32.47 8.28
C ARG A 124 -12.48 -31.10 7.64
N VAL A 125 -11.81 -30.09 8.18
CA VAL A 125 -11.86 -28.72 7.66
C VAL A 125 -10.54 -28.43 6.95
N ASP A 126 -10.36 -29.01 5.76
CA ASP A 126 -9.08 -28.98 5.03
C ASP A 126 -8.68 -27.58 4.53
N TRP A 127 -9.64 -26.67 4.33
CA TRP A 127 -9.36 -25.26 4.01
C TRP A 127 -8.98 -24.42 5.24
N ILE A 128 -9.13 -24.98 6.44
CA ILE A 128 -8.65 -24.45 7.72
C ILE A 128 -7.56 -25.39 8.27
N ALA A 129 -6.67 -25.86 7.41
CA ALA A 129 -5.33 -26.15 7.88
C ALA A 129 -4.76 -24.83 8.45
N ALA A 130 -4.07 -24.88 9.59
CA ALA A 130 -3.24 -23.74 9.97
C ALA A 130 -2.31 -23.49 8.76
N ALA A 131 -2.46 -22.33 8.10
CA ALA A 131 -1.60 -21.96 7.00
C ALA A 131 -0.19 -22.07 7.51
N LYS A 132 0.65 -22.70 6.71
CA LYS A 132 2.07 -22.75 6.98
C LYS A 132 2.52 -21.31 7.22
N HIS A 133 3.10 -21.04 8.39
CA HIS A 133 3.72 -19.74 8.69
C HIS A 133 4.70 -19.40 7.55
N ARG A 134 4.58 -18.18 7.01
CA ARG A 134 5.48 -17.64 6.00
C ARG A 134 6.30 -16.54 6.65
N SER A 135 7.61 -16.56 6.46
CA SER A 135 8.51 -15.53 6.99
C SER A 135 8.71 -14.36 6.03
N LEU A 136 8.29 -14.49 4.77
CA LEU A 136 8.33 -13.44 3.75
C LEU A 136 6.91 -13.13 3.26
N HIS A 137 6.38 -11.95 3.60
CA HIS A 137 5.06 -11.48 3.22
C HIS A 137 5.17 -10.44 2.09
N ILE A 138 4.81 -10.82 0.88
CA ILE A 138 4.88 -9.96 -0.31
C ILE A 138 3.52 -9.26 -0.50
N ASP A 139 3.52 -7.95 -0.34
CA ASP A 139 2.32 -7.12 -0.45
C ASP A 139 2.01 -6.79 -1.92
N VAL A 140 0.93 -7.38 -2.42
CA VAL A 140 0.40 -7.20 -3.77
C VAL A 140 -0.87 -6.35 -3.82
N THR A 141 -1.11 -5.53 -2.78
CA THR A 141 -2.27 -4.64 -2.68
C THR A 141 -2.40 -3.74 -3.91
N ASP A 142 -1.28 -3.20 -4.42
CA ASP A 142 -1.25 -2.39 -5.64
C ASP A 142 -1.84 -3.12 -6.86
N LEU A 143 -1.40 -4.36 -7.14
CA LEU A 143 -1.92 -5.13 -8.28
C LEU A 143 -3.43 -5.30 -8.20
N LEU A 144 -3.93 -5.77 -7.05
CA LEU A 144 -5.36 -6.03 -6.87
C LEU A 144 -6.20 -4.74 -6.88
N PHE A 145 -5.66 -3.65 -6.34
CA PHE A 145 -6.33 -2.35 -6.34
C PHE A 145 -6.40 -1.77 -7.75
N TYR A 146 -5.27 -1.77 -8.47
CA TYR A 146 -5.16 -1.24 -9.83
C TYR A 146 -6.12 -1.96 -10.79
N LEU A 147 -6.22 -3.28 -10.70
CA LEU A 147 -7.09 -4.09 -11.58
C LEU A 147 -8.59 -3.84 -11.39
N ARG A 148 -9.02 -3.23 -10.28
CA ARG A 148 -10.43 -2.81 -10.10
C ARG A 148 -10.84 -1.73 -11.09
N ALA A 149 -9.90 -0.89 -11.53
CA ALA A 149 -10.17 0.19 -12.47
C ALA A 149 -9.64 -0.09 -13.89
N HIS A 150 -8.71 -1.03 -14.04
CA HIS A 150 -7.97 -1.23 -15.28
C HIS A 150 -8.02 -2.68 -15.77
N LEU A 151 -8.28 -2.88 -17.06
CA LEU A 151 -8.20 -4.22 -17.70
C LEU A 151 -6.76 -4.59 -18.08
N HIS A 152 -5.91 -3.59 -18.34
CA HIS A 152 -4.53 -3.78 -18.76
C HIS A 152 -3.58 -3.31 -17.67
N VAL A 153 -2.56 -4.12 -17.41
CA VAL A 153 -1.49 -3.84 -16.43
C VAL A 153 -0.56 -2.71 -16.92
N SER A 154 -0.05 -1.90 -15.99
CA SER A 154 1.04 -0.96 -16.30
C SER A 154 2.41 -1.66 -16.24
N GLY A 155 3.50 -0.90 -16.42
CA GLY A 155 4.86 -1.42 -16.20
C GLY A 155 5.07 -2.02 -14.81
N ILE A 156 4.57 -1.36 -13.75
CA ILE A 156 4.71 -1.84 -12.37
C ILE A 156 3.96 -3.17 -12.19
N GLN A 157 2.70 -3.23 -12.61
CA GLN A 157 1.91 -4.45 -12.45
C GLN A 157 2.43 -5.62 -13.31
N ARG A 158 3.08 -5.35 -14.46
CA ARG A 158 3.83 -6.39 -15.20
C ARG A 158 4.96 -6.99 -14.35
N VAL A 159 5.76 -6.15 -13.68
CA VAL A 159 6.83 -6.64 -12.77
C VAL A 159 6.26 -7.51 -11.65
N ILE A 160 5.15 -7.08 -11.03
CA ILE A 160 4.50 -7.84 -9.95
C ILE A 160 3.98 -9.19 -10.49
N ALA A 161 3.32 -9.19 -11.64
CA ALA A 161 2.81 -10.40 -12.29
C ALA A 161 3.93 -11.39 -12.63
N SER A 162 5.03 -10.93 -13.22
CA SER A 162 6.19 -11.78 -13.54
C SER A 162 6.86 -12.34 -12.28
N PHE A 163 6.96 -11.55 -11.20
CA PHE A 163 7.45 -12.02 -9.90
C PHE A 163 6.55 -13.11 -9.31
N ILE A 164 5.22 -12.91 -9.30
CA ILE A 164 4.24 -13.91 -8.84
C ILE A 164 4.39 -15.20 -9.65
N ARG A 165 4.44 -15.10 -10.99
CA ARG A 165 4.61 -16.26 -11.88
C ARG A 165 5.90 -17.01 -11.55
N GLY A 166 7.01 -16.30 -11.38
CA GLY A 166 8.31 -16.88 -11.03
C GLY A 166 8.30 -17.64 -9.70
N VAL A 167 7.68 -17.06 -8.66
CA VAL A 167 7.48 -17.72 -7.37
C VAL A 167 6.57 -18.94 -7.51
N TYR A 168 5.45 -18.80 -8.22
CA TYR A 168 4.46 -19.88 -8.41
C TYR A 168 5.06 -21.10 -9.12
N GLN A 169 5.79 -20.88 -10.22
CA GLN A 169 6.45 -21.95 -10.98
C GLN A 169 7.49 -22.70 -10.15
N ASN A 170 8.13 -22.03 -9.20
CA ASN A 170 9.21 -22.59 -8.38
C ASN A 170 8.81 -22.84 -6.92
N ARG A 171 7.52 -22.79 -6.57
CA ARG A 171 7.00 -22.80 -5.19
C ARG A 171 7.38 -24.03 -4.33
N ASN A 172 7.83 -25.10 -4.97
CA ASN A 172 8.29 -26.32 -4.32
C ASN A 172 9.79 -26.31 -3.96
N SER A 173 10.55 -25.29 -4.41
CA SER A 173 11.95 -25.09 -4.05
C SER A 173 12.08 -24.40 -2.69
N GLU A 174 13.15 -24.74 -1.96
CA GLU A 174 13.47 -24.21 -0.63
C GLU A 174 13.48 -22.68 -0.59
N LEU A 175 14.00 -22.01 -1.63
CA LEU A 175 14.08 -20.55 -1.71
C LEU A 175 12.70 -19.87 -1.68
N TYR A 176 11.66 -20.52 -2.21
CA TYR A 176 10.31 -19.97 -2.35
C TYR A 176 9.34 -20.54 -1.32
N ALA A 177 9.78 -21.55 -0.56
CA ALA A 177 8.95 -22.28 0.38
C ALA A 177 8.39 -21.41 1.51
N ASP A 178 8.96 -20.23 1.77
CA ASP A 178 8.50 -19.32 2.83
C ASP A 178 7.94 -18.00 2.31
N VAL A 179 7.75 -17.88 0.98
CA VAL A 179 7.11 -16.73 0.35
C VAL A 179 5.60 -16.87 0.43
N GLY A 180 4.95 -15.90 1.07
CA GLY A 180 3.50 -15.70 1.09
C GLY A 180 3.11 -14.40 0.43
N PHE A 181 1.92 -14.35 -0.17
CA PHE A 181 1.36 -13.14 -0.76
C PHE A 181 0.25 -12.60 0.11
N VAL A 182 0.23 -11.28 0.29
CA VAL A 182 -0.73 -10.60 1.16
C VAL A 182 -1.33 -9.37 0.48
N THR A 183 -2.49 -8.96 0.97
CA THR A 183 -3.12 -7.67 0.64
C THR A 183 -3.73 -7.07 1.90
N ILE A 184 -4.18 -5.82 1.80
CA ILE A 184 -4.80 -5.10 2.89
C ILE A 184 -6.34 -5.15 2.79
N ASP A 185 -6.97 -5.67 3.84
CA ASP A 185 -8.40 -5.48 4.11
C ASP A 185 -8.60 -4.15 4.84
N TRP A 186 -8.91 -3.11 4.07
CA TRP A 186 -9.09 -1.74 4.57
C TRP A 186 -10.31 -1.59 5.48
N GLN A 187 -11.38 -2.37 5.26
CA GLN A 187 -12.57 -2.31 6.10
C GLN A 187 -12.24 -2.79 7.52
N ARG A 188 -11.42 -3.84 7.61
CA ARG A 188 -11.00 -4.43 8.90
C ARG A 188 -9.63 -3.93 9.39
N GLN A 189 -8.96 -3.06 8.63
CA GLN A 189 -7.62 -2.51 8.93
C GLN A 189 -6.59 -3.62 9.26
N ARG A 190 -6.59 -4.70 8.48
CA ARG A 190 -5.72 -5.86 8.70
C ARG A 190 -5.09 -6.36 7.41
N ILE A 191 -3.96 -7.04 7.55
CA ILE A 191 -3.31 -7.74 6.44
C ILE A 191 -3.93 -9.13 6.32
N VAL A 192 -4.29 -9.52 5.10
CA VAL A 192 -4.88 -10.82 4.79
C VAL A 192 -3.98 -11.59 3.82
N GLU A 193 -3.92 -12.91 4.01
CA GLU A 193 -3.16 -13.81 3.13
C GLU A 193 -3.97 -14.11 1.87
N ILE A 194 -3.28 -14.17 0.72
CA ILE A 194 -3.87 -14.52 -0.57
C ILE A 194 -3.41 -15.92 -0.97
N ASN A 195 -4.36 -16.76 -1.39
CA ASN A 195 -4.04 -18.04 -2.00
C ASN A 195 -3.30 -17.82 -3.34
N ILE A 196 -2.11 -18.42 -3.47
CA ILE A 196 -1.25 -18.24 -4.64
C ILE A 196 -1.87 -18.78 -5.94
N ASP A 197 -2.69 -19.82 -5.90
CA ASP A 197 -3.37 -20.38 -7.09
C ASP A 197 -4.42 -19.38 -7.61
N ASN A 198 -5.19 -18.76 -6.71
CA ASN A 198 -6.15 -17.70 -7.06
C ASN A 198 -5.42 -16.45 -7.59
N LEU A 199 -4.29 -16.08 -6.97
CA LEU A 199 -3.47 -14.96 -7.45
C LEU A 199 -2.88 -15.26 -8.83
N MET A 200 -2.44 -16.50 -9.08
CA MET A 200 -1.94 -16.93 -10.38
C MET A 200 -3.04 -16.88 -11.45
N THR A 201 -4.28 -17.23 -11.09
CA THR A 201 -5.44 -17.08 -11.98
C THR A 201 -5.65 -15.62 -12.40
N VAL A 202 -5.54 -14.68 -11.45
CA VAL A 202 -5.57 -13.24 -11.76
C VAL A 202 -4.45 -12.88 -12.73
N VAL A 203 -3.22 -13.33 -12.44
CA VAL A 203 -2.05 -13.06 -13.31
C VAL A 203 -2.29 -13.57 -14.73
N ASP A 204 -2.71 -14.83 -14.89
CA ASP A 204 -2.91 -15.43 -16.22
C ASP A 204 -3.97 -14.66 -17.04
N ILE A 205 -5.09 -14.26 -16.42
CA ILE A 205 -6.14 -13.47 -17.09
C ILE A 205 -5.62 -12.09 -17.47
N VAL A 206 -4.92 -11.37 -16.59
CA VAL A 206 -4.52 -9.99 -16.90
C VAL A 206 -3.34 -9.93 -17.87
N THR A 207 -2.60 -11.02 -18.02
CA THR A 207 -1.55 -11.18 -19.05
C THR A 207 -2.05 -11.76 -20.36
N SER A 208 -3.30 -12.23 -20.47
CA SER A 208 -3.83 -12.72 -21.74
C SER A 208 -4.11 -11.59 -22.73
N SER A 209 -4.08 -11.91 -24.03
CA SER A 209 -4.43 -10.99 -25.12
C SER A 209 -5.92 -10.63 -25.11
N GLU A 210 -6.77 -11.62 -24.89
CA GLU A 210 -8.23 -11.47 -24.81
C GLU A 210 -8.70 -11.64 -23.36
N LYS A 211 -9.47 -10.66 -22.86
CA LYS A 211 -10.03 -10.64 -21.50
C LYS A 211 -11.21 -9.68 -21.40
N THR A 212 -12.16 -10.02 -20.54
CA THR A 212 -13.34 -9.20 -20.23
C THR A 212 -13.27 -8.62 -18.82
N ARG A 213 -14.09 -7.60 -18.54
CA ARG A 213 -14.21 -7.03 -17.19
C ARG A 213 -14.79 -8.05 -16.22
N GLU A 214 -15.77 -8.82 -16.67
CA GLU A 214 -16.42 -9.87 -15.89
C GLU A 214 -15.44 -10.94 -15.43
N GLU A 215 -14.52 -11.39 -16.30
CA GLU A 215 -13.48 -12.37 -15.94
C GLU A 215 -12.49 -11.83 -14.91
N VAL A 216 -12.01 -10.59 -15.10
CA VAL A 216 -11.10 -9.94 -14.15
C VAL A 216 -11.78 -9.77 -12.79
N ASP A 217 -13.02 -9.27 -12.76
CA ASP A 217 -13.74 -9.02 -11.51
C ASP A 217 -14.08 -10.33 -10.78
N ALA A 218 -14.43 -11.40 -11.51
CA ALA A 218 -14.64 -12.72 -10.94
C ALA A 218 -13.34 -13.27 -10.32
N ALA A 219 -12.21 -13.15 -11.01
CA ALA A 219 -10.91 -13.59 -10.49
C ALA A 219 -10.47 -12.77 -9.27
N LEU A 220 -10.64 -11.45 -9.28
CA LEU A 220 -10.36 -10.58 -8.13
C LEU A 220 -11.26 -10.94 -6.93
N THR A 221 -12.54 -11.22 -7.19
CA THR A 221 -13.48 -11.65 -6.15
C THR A 221 -13.03 -12.97 -5.54
N ALA A 222 -12.68 -13.97 -6.35
CA ALA A 222 -12.15 -15.25 -5.87
C ALA A 222 -10.83 -15.08 -5.07
N CYS A 223 -9.98 -14.15 -5.48
CA CYS A 223 -8.73 -13.81 -4.80
C CYS A 223 -8.94 -13.19 -3.41
N ILE A 224 -9.99 -12.36 -3.23
CA ILE A 224 -10.20 -11.56 -2.01
C ILE A 224 -11.31 -12.13 -1.09
N SER A 225 -12.16 -13.02 -1.59
CA SER A 225 -13.36 -13.56 -0.89
C SER A 225 -13.07 -14.54 0.26
N SER A 226 -11.81 -14.85 0.56
CA SER A 226 -11.42 -15.75 1.66
C SER A 226 -10.48 -15.06 2.64
N PRO A 227 -10.93 -14.05 3.42
CA PRO A 227 -10.03 -13.20 4.18
C PRO A 227 -9.56 -13.90 5.46
N ARG A 228 -8.48 -14.67 5.32
CA ARG A 228 -7.68 -15.18 6.44
C ARG A 228 -6.72 -14.09 6.89
N ALA A 229 -6.71 -13.74 8.18
CA ALA A 229 -5.69 -12.84 8.70
C ALA A 229 -4.29 -13.43 8.49
N ALA A 230 -3.35 -12.64 7.97
CA ALA A 230 -1.97 -13.08 7.83
C ALA A 230 -1.34 -13.29 9.22
N ASP A 231 -0.72 -14.45 9.43
CA ASP A 231 0.04 -14.78 10.65
C ASP A 231 1.41 -14.10 10.59
N ILE A 232 1.44 -12.81 10.92
CA ILE A 232 2.65 -11.99 10.88
C ILE A 232 3.27 -11.93 12.28
N ARG A 233 4.54 -12.34 12.37
CA ARG A 233 5.31 -12.50 13.61
C ARG A 233 6.58 -11.66 13.59
N GLY A 234 7.11 -11.38 14.79
CA GLY A 234 8.43 -10.75 14.90
C GLY A 234 9.52 -11.60 14.25
N GLY A 235 10.41 -10.95 13.51
CA GLY A 235 11.44 -11.61 12.70
C GLY A 235 11.05 -11.87 11.24
N ASP A 236 9.76 -11.75 10.89
CA ASP A 236 9.30 -11.82 9.50
C ASP A 236 9.71 -10.57 8.70
N VAL A 237 9.61 -10.66 7.38
CA VAL A 237 9.76 -9.54 6.44
C VAL A 237 8.42 -9.24 5.76
N TYR A 238 8.03 -7.98 5.73
CA TYR A 238 6.91 -7.46 4.95
C TYR A 238 7.46 -6.59 3.82
N PHE A 239 7.16 -6.94 2.56
CA PHE A 239 7.76 -6.30 1.40
C PHE A 239 6.72 -5.75 0.44
N ILE A 240 6.72 -4.43 0.27
CA ILE A 240 5.84 -3.70 -0.65
C ILE A 240 6.46 -3.75 -2.03
N ILE A 241 5.99 -4.68 -2.88
CA ILE A 241 6.55 -4.87 -4.22
C ILE A 241 5.97 -3.89 -5.25
N GLY A 242 4.73 -3.43 -5.06
CA GLY A 242 4.03 -2.56 -6.01
C GLY A 242 4.08 -1.07 -5.70
N ALA A 243 3.25 -0.28 -6.39
CA ALA A 243 3.18 1.16 -6.17
C ALA A 243 2.67 1.50 -4.76
N PHE A 244 3.53 2.06 -3.92
CA PHE A 244 3.20 2.37 -2.53
C PHE A 244 2.25 3.57 -2.37
N TRP A 245 2.11 4.43 -3.39
CA TRP A 245 1.34 5.68 -3.34
C TRP A 245 -0.11 5.56 -3.82
N VAL A 246 -0.55 4.35 -4.19
CA VAL A 246 -1.91 4.12 -4.71
C VAL A 246 -2.97 3.95 -3.61
N SER A 247 -2.56 3.79 -2.35
CA SER A 247 -3.49 3.56 -1.24
C SER A 247 -3.22 4.46 -0.04
N PRO A 248 -4.24 5.14 0.50
CA PRO A 248 -4.08 5.95 1.70
C PRO A 248 -3.89 5.08 2.94
N SER A 249 -3.21 5.59 3.96
CA SER A 249 -3.14 5.02 5.32
C SER A 249 -2.27 3.76 5.50
N TYR A 250 -1.32 3.48 4.60
CA TYR A 250 -0.33 2.41 4.79
C TYR A 250 0.38 2.49 6.14
N GLU A 251 0.65 3.71 6.61
CA GLU A 251 1.44 3.95 7.81
C GLU A 251 0.89 3.24 9.04
N ARG A 252 -0.44 3.17 9.20
CA ARG A 252 -1.04 2.58 10.41
C ARG A 252 -0.78 1.07 10.48
N ILE A 253 -0.92 0.39 9.35
CA ILE A 253 -0.72 -1.06 9.26
C ILE A 253 0.76 -1.38 9.45
N LEU A 254 1.64 -0.60 8.80
CA LEU A 254 3.09 -0.78 8.89
C LEU A 254 3.60 -0.52 10.32
N ILE A 255 3.14 0.54 10.99
CA ILE A 255 3.47 0.80 12.40
C ILE A 255 3.08 -0.40 13.27
N ASN A 256 1.87 -0.94 13.08
CA ASN A 256 1.38 -2.07 13.88
C ASN A 256 2.22 -3.34 13.74
N ILE A 257 2.65 -3.69 12.52
CA ILE A 257 3.50 -4.89 12.30
C ILE A 257 4.94 -4.66 12.77
N ARG A 258 5.46 -3.43 12.64
CA ARG A 258 6.79 -3.07 13.14
C ARG A 258 6.87 -3.12 14.66
N GLU A 259 5.81 -2.73 15.38
CA GLU A 259 5.75 -2.89 16.83
C GLU A 259 5.86 -4.38 17.25
N LYS A 260 5.47 -5.32 16.38
CA LYS A 260 5.67 -6.78 16.59
C LYS A 260 7.08 -7.26 16.23
N GLY A 261 7.95 -6.40 15.71
CA GLY A 261 9.32 -6.73 15.31
C GLY A 261 9.47 -7.25 13.87
N VAL A 262 8.55 -6.88 12.97
CA VAL A 262 8.62 -7.21 11.54
C VAL A 262 9.53 -6.22 10.82
N SER A 263 10.39 -6.73 9.92
CA SER A 263 11.20 -5.90 9.04
C SER A 263 10.37 -5.48 7.82
N VAL A 264 10.33 -4.19 7.50
CA VAL A 264 9.53 -3.66 6.38
C VAL A 264 10.46 -3.18 5.27
N GLY A 265 10.18 -3.57 4.03
CA GLY A 265 10.90 -3.07 2.86
C GLY A 265 9.97 -2.66 1.73
N VAL A 266 10.51 -1.89 0.79
CA VAL A 266 9.79 -1.39 -0.40
C VAL A 266 10.63 -1.57 -1.65
N TYR A 267 9.95 -1.81 -2.79
CA TYR A 267 10.56 -1.75 -4.11
C TYR A 267 10.31 -0.38 -4.76
N ILE A 268 11.37 0.42 -4.96
CA ILE A 268 11.27 1.74 -5.59
C ILE A 268 11.57 1.64 -7.08
N TYR A 269 10.59 2.01 -7.88
CA TYR A 269 10.69 1.99 -9.35
C TYR A 269 11.37 3.25 -9.89
N ASP A 270 10.99 4.42 -9.39
CA ASP A 270 11.61 5.70 -9.75
C ASP A 270 11.28 6.79 -8.72
N LEU A 271 12.00 7.91 -8.80
CA LEU A 271 11.70 9.14 -8.06
C LEU A 271 11.25 10.27 -9.00
N ILE A 272 10.80 9.95 -10.22
CA ILE A 272 10.48 10.94 -11.27
C ILE A 272 9.44 11.97 -10.75
N PRO A 273 8.35 11.59 -10.05
CA PRO A 273 7.40 12.56 -9.53
C PRO A 273 7.96 13.55 -8.51
N VAL A 274 9.12 13.26 -7.92
CA VAL A 274 9.80 14.14 -6.95
C VAL A 274 10.94 14.91 -7.61
N ALA A 275 11.83 14.22 -8.33
CA ALA A 275 13.04 14.76 -8.92
C ALA A 275 12.78 15.52 -10.23
N HIS A 276 11.73 15.16 -10.97
CA HIS A 276 11.41 15.70 -12.29
C HIS A 276 9.93 16.08 -12.43
N ARG A 277 9.45 16.94 -11.51
CA ARG A 277 8.05 17.38 -11.43
C ARG A 277 7.48 17.95 -12.73
N GLN A 278 8.33 18.49 -13.62
CA GLN A 278 7.93 19.01 -14.92
C GLN A 278 7.36 17.95 -15.88
N PHE A 279 7.61 16.67 -15.61
CA PHE A 279 7.19 15.55 -16.45
C PHE A 279 5.91 14.86 -15.99
N VAL A 280 5.36 15.23 -14.83
CA VAL A 280 4.16 14.61 -14.25
C VAL A 280 3.07 15.65 -13.97
N THR A 281 1.86 15.18 -13.68
CA THR A 281 0.80 16.07 -13.18
C THR A 281 1.13 16.54 -11.77
N ARG A 282 0.60 17.71 -11.39
CA ARG A 282 0.77 18.27 -10.05
C ARG A 282 0.25 17.31 -8.97
N ASP A 283 -0.94 16.76 -9.17
CA ASP A 283 -1.58 15.86 -8.22
C ASP A 283 -0.76 14.58 -8.00
N LEU A 284 -0.18 14.02 -9.08
CA LEU A 284 0.71 12.86 -8.96
C LEU A 284 1.98 13.22 -8.20
N ALA A 285 2.61 14.36 -8.50
CA ALA A 285 3.81 14.81 -7.80
C ALA A 285 3.55 15.00 -6.30
N GLU A 286 2.47 15.68 -5.93
CA GLU A 286 2.10 15.96 -4.54
C GLU A 286 1.73 14.68 -3.79
N GLY A 287 0.87 13.84 -4.37
CA GLY A 287 0.46 12.57 -3.80
C GLY A 287 1.64 11.61 -3.62
N PHE A 288 2.47 11.43 -4.64
CA PHE A 288 3.67 10.59 -4.57
C PHE A 288 4.64 11.11 -3.50
N THR A 289 4.94 12.42 -3.51
CA THR A 289 5.88 13.01 -2.55
C THR A 289 5.39 12.78 -1.13
N LYS A 290 4.11 13.08 -0.83
CA LYS A 290 3.53 12.85 0.50
C LYS A 290 3.70 11.41 0.96
N ASN A 291 3.28 10.44 0.13
CA ASN A 291 3.37 9.02 0.47
C ASN A 291 4.84 8.57 0.63
N LEU A 292 5.78 9.12 -0.15
CA LEU A 292 7.20 8.82 0.00
C LEU A 292 7.75 9.29 1.36
N TYR A 293 7.32 10.47 1.85
CA TYR A 293 7.69 10.97 3.17
C TYR A 293 7.05 10.17 4.32
N GLU A 294 5.83 9.67 4.14
CA GLU A 294 5.13 8.85 5.15
C GLU A 294 5.68 7.41 5.19
N LEU A 295 6.05 6.84 4.04
CA LEU A 295 6.54 5.46 3.95
C LEU A 295 8.01 5.33 4.35
N THR A 296 8.89 6.19 3.84
CA THR A 296 10.35 6.02 3.96
C THR A 296 10.82 5.80 5.40
N PRO A 297 10.33 6.51 6.43
CA PRO A 297 10.74 6.26 7.80
C PRO A 297 10.33 4.90 8.36
N LEU A 298 9.30 4.28 7.78
CA LEU A 298 8.76 2.97 8.16
C LEU A 298 9.47 1.81 7.48
N CYS A 299 10.37 2.05 6.52
CA CYS A 299 11.16 1.01 5.87
C CYS A 299 12.47 0.75 6.62
N ASP A 300 12.92 -0.49 6.72
CA ASP A 300 14.26 -0.88 7.20
C ASP A 300 15.26 -1.04 6.06
N PHE A 301 14.76 -1.32 4.85
CA PHE A 301 15.56 -1.49 3.65
C PHE A 301 14.71 -1.17 2.42
N ALA A 302 15.37 -0.99 1.27
CA ALA A 302 14.69 -0.92 -0.01
C ALA A 302 15.44 -1.67 -1.10
N PHE A 303 14.69 -2.14 -2.08
CA PHE A 303 15.22 -2.53 -3.38
C PHE A 303 14.86 -1.47 -4.40
N THR A 304 15.66 -1.34 -5.45
CA THR A 304 15.39 -0.41 -6.58
C THR A 304 15.60 -1.13 -7.90
N ILE A 305 14.95 -0.66 -8.96
CA ILE A 305 15.07 -1.32 -10.27
C ILE A 305 16.37 -0.98 -11.02
N SER A 306 17.16 -0.03 -10.52
CA SER A 306 18.46 0.40 -11.05
C SER A 306 19.35 0.98 -9.97
N GLU A 307 20.65 1.06 -10.24
CA GLU A 307 21.62 1.76 -9.38
C GLU A 307 21.40 3.29 -9.41
N PHE A 308 20.98 3.84 -10.55
CA PHE A 308 20.56 5.24 -10.67
C PHE A 308 19.46 5.57 -9.64
N VAL A 309 18.37 4.80 -9.62
CA VAL A 309 17.28 4.98 -8.64
C VAL A 309 17.75 4.70 -7.21
N ALA A 310 18.67 3.74 -7.00
CA ALA A 310 19.27 3.50 -5.69
C ALA A 310 19.98 4.74 -5.14
N ASN A 311 20.74 5.44 -6.00
CA ASN A 311 21.49 6.63 -5.63
C ASN A 311 20.58 7.83 -5.41
N GLU A 312 19.55 8.02 -6.24
CA GLU A 312 18.53 9.05 -6.01
C GLU A 312 17.81 8.83 -4.68
N TYR A 313 17.38 7.59 -4.41
CA TYR A 313 16.65 7.29 -3.19
C TYR A 313 17.53 7.41 -1.95
N ARG A 314 18.80 6.97 -2.02
CA ARG A 314 19.77 7.16 -0.93
C ARG A 314 19.97 8.65 -0.61
N SER A 315 20.15 9.48 -1.64
CA SER A 315 20.29 10.92 -1.50
C SER A 315 19.03 11.55 -0.89
N PHE A 316 17.84 11.09 -1.29
CA PHE A 316 16.57 11.51 -0.70
C PHE A 316 16.48 11.14 0.79
N VAL A 317 16.84 9.92 1.17
CA VAL A 317 16.80 9.44 2.55
C VAL A 317 17.74 10.25 3.43
N GLU A 318 18.99 10.42 3.00
CA GLU A 318 20.02 11.16 3.74
C GLU A 318 19.65 12.65 3.90
N SER A 319 19.20 13.29 2.82
CA SER A 319 18.89 14.72 2.82
C SER A 319 17.65 15.08 3.65
N ASN A 320 16.66 14.19 3.72
CA ASN A 320 15.36 14.48 4.35
C ASN A 320 15.21 13.89 5.75
N PHE A 321 15.89 12.79 6.06
CA PHE A 321 15.74 12.08 7.33
C PHE A 321 17.04 11.96 8.12
N GLN A 322 18.18 12.42 7.58
CA GLN A 322 19.49 12.37 8.24
C GLN A 322 19.85 10.97 8.75
N ARG A 323 19.42 9.93 8.01
CA ARG A 323 19.66 8.52 8.34
C ARG A 323 20.20 7.78 7.13
N SER A 324 20.88 6.66 7.40
CA SER A 324 21.25 5.69 6.37
C SER A 324 20.24 4.54 6.35
N MET A 325 19.99 3.99 5.17
CA MET A 325 19.15 2.81 4.97
C MET A 325 19.82 1.89 3.94
N PRO A 326 19.86 0.56 4.17
CA PRO A 326 20.28 -0.40 3.16
C PRO A 326 19.40 -0.32 1.91
N ILE A 327 20.00 0.05 0.77
CA ILE A 327 19.35 0.14 -0.53
C ILE A 327 20.19 -0.66 -1.52
N SER A 328 19.55 -1.59 -2.25
CA SER A 328 20.22 -2.46 -3.24
C SER A 328 19.45 -2.48 -4.55
N ALA A 329 20.14 -2.37 -5.68
CA ALA A 329 19.51 -2.51 -6.98
C ALA A 329 19.26 -3.98 -7.33
N VAL A 330 18.04 -4.28 -7.77
CA VAL A 330 17.67 -5.52 -8.44
C VAL A 330 17.17 -5.13 -9.83
N LYS A 331 18.05 -5.25 -10.81
CA LYS A 331 17.78 -4.88 -12.20
C LYS A 331 16.63 -5.71 -12.77
N LEU A 332 15.76 -5.08 -13.57
CA LEU A 332 14.65 -5.81 -14.20
C LEU A 332 15.13 -6.67 -15.38
N ALA A 333 14.29 -7.63 -15.75
CA ALA A 333 14.55 -8.53 -16.87
C ALA A 333 14.55 -7.78 -18.21
N HIS A 334 15.22 -8.38 -19.20
CA HIS A 334 15.22 -7.93 -20.59
C HIS A 334 14.14 -8.65 -21.42
N GLU A 335 13.59 -9.75 -20.89
CA GLU A 335 12.63 -10.61 -21.58
C GLU A 335 11.21 -10.01 -21.56
N ILE A 336 10.62 -9.91 -22.76
CA ILE A 336 9.18 -10.09 -22.94
C ILE A 336 8.96 -11.61 -22.87
N GLU A 337 7.94 -12.10 -22.16
CA GLU A 337 7.58 -13.53 -22.20
C GLU A 337 7.52 -13.94 -23.68
N SER A 338 8.35 -14.92 -24.06
CA SER A 338 8.62 -15.24 -25.46
C SER A 338 7.36 -15.77 -26.14
N ILE A 339 6.54 -14.88 -26.66
CA ILE A 339 5.47 -15.24 -27.56
C ILE A 339 6.16 -15.53 -28.89
N ASN A 340 6.18 -16.80 -29.30
CA ASN A 340 6.41 -17.15 -30.68
C ASN A 340 5.23 -16.55 -31.47
N ALA A 341 5.40 -15.31 -31.95
CA ALA A 341 4.46 -14.69 -32.85
C ALA A 341 4.62 -15.39 -34.21
N ASP A 342 3.82 -16.43 -34.44
CA ASP A 342 3.59 -16.94 -35.78
C ASP A 342 2.94 -15.83 -36.60
N GLU A 343 3.34 -15.66 -37.87
CA GLU A 343 2.79 -14.62 -38.76
C GLU A 343 1.25 -14.67 -38.86
N ALA A 344 0.65 -15.84 -38.64
CA ALA A 344 -0.80 -16.04 -38.61
C ALA A 344 -1.51 -15.33 -37.44
N SER A 345 -0.76 -14.93 -36.41
CA SER A 345 -1.26 -14.24 -35.21
C SER A 345 -1.07 -12.72 -35.23
N VAL A 346 -0.49 -12.19 -36.31
CA VAL A 346 -0.14 -10.77 -36.47
C VAL A 346 -1.21 -10.06 -37.30
N ASP A 347 -1.57 -8.84 -36.91
CA ASP A 347 -2.53 -8.00 -37.65
C ASP A 347 -2.03 -7.76 -39.09
N PRO A 348 -2.87 -7.96 -40.13
CA PRO A 348 -2.48 -7.73 -41.51
C PRO A 348 -1.92 -6.33 -41.81
N ASN A 349 -2.36 -5.30 -41.09
CA ASN A 349 -1.84 -3.94 -41.23
C ASN A 349 -0.41 -3.82 -40.68
N VAL A 350 -0.09 -4.54 -39.61
CA VAL A 350 1.27 -4.64 -39.07
C VAL A 350 2.15 -5.38 -40.08
N LEU A 351 1.68 -6.48 -40.66
CA LEU A 351 2.40 -7.20 -41.71
C LEU A 351 2.70 -6.30 -42.91
N ASP A 352 1.73 -5.53 -43.40
CA ASP A 352 1.92 -4.63 -44.54
C ASP A 352 2.94 -3.51 -44.23
N LEU A 353 2.87 -2.94 -43.02
CA LEU A 353 3.79 -1.92 -42.55
C LEU A 353 5.25 -2.41 -42.45
N THR A 354 5.46 -3.69 -42.15
CA THR A 354 6.81 -4.28 -42.10
C THR A 354 7.44 -4.61 -43.45
N ARG A 355 6.74 -4.38 -44.58
CA ARG A 355 7.29 -4.59 -45.94
C ARG A 355 8.40 -3.61 -46.29
N ASP A 356 8.30 -2.39 -45.76
CA ASP A 356 9.33 -1.36 -45.88
C ASP A 356 10.26 -1.39 -44.67
N LYS A 357 11.50 -0.90 -44.85
CA LYS A 357 12.43 -0.72 -43.73
C LYS A 357 11.88 0.31 -42.74
N TYR A 358 11.97 -0.02 -41.46
CA TYR A 358 11.54 0.88 -40.39
C TYR A 358 12.44 0.85 -39.16
N VAL A 359 12.37 1.95 -38.42
CA VAL A 359 12.95 2.15 -37.09
C VAL A 359 11.80 2.19 -36.08
N LEU A 360 11.97 1.50 -34.96
CA LEU A 360 10.90 1.31 -33.96
C LEU A 360 11.14 2.18 -32.71
N CYS A 361 10.09 2.85 -32.22
CA CYS A 361 10.10 3.51 -30.91
C CYS A 361 8.90 3.01 -30.10
N VAL A 362 9.14 2.44 -28.91
CA VAL A 362 8.08 1.83 -28.08
C VAL A 362 7.94 2.55 -26.75
N GLY A 363 6.71 2.94 -26.42
CA GLY A 363 6.37 3.52 -25.13
C GLY A 363 5.21 4.51 -25.22
N THR A 364 4.53 4.76 -24.10
CA THR A 364 3.50 5.80 -24.00
C THR A 364 4.01 7.13 -24.55
N ILE A 365 3.24 7.76 -25.43
CA ILE A 365 3.63 9.01 -26.08
C ILE A 365 3.38 10.15 -25.09
N GLU A 366 4.44 10.57 -24.42
CA GLU A 366 4.43 11.65 -23.42
C GLU A 366 5.69 12.51 -23.49
N ILE A 367 5.63 13.71 -22.91
CA ILE A 367 6.73 14.70 -22.93
C ILE A 367 8.07 14.12 -22.42
N ARG A 368 8.03 13.29 -21.37
CA ARG A 368 9.22 12.68 -20.76
C ARG A 368 9.95 11.72 -21.70
N LYS A 369 9.19 11.01 -22.54
CA LYS A 369 9.71 10.04 -23.50
C LYS A 369 10.29 10.70 -24.74
N ASN A 370 10.20 12.03 -24.87
CA ASN A 370 10.94 12.83 -25.85
C ASN A 370 10.72 12.43 -27.32
N HIS A 371 9.51 12.03 -27.70
CA HIS A 371 9.16 11.70 -29.09
C HIS A 371 9.44 12.87 -30.06
N GLN A 372 9.37 14.11 -29.58
CA GLN A 372 9.72 15.32 -30.32
C GLN A 372 11.15 15.27 -30.90
N TYR A 373 12.08 14.64 -30.19
CA TYR A 373 13.46 14.45 -30.65
C TYR A 373 13.50 13.66 -31.95
N LEU A 374 12.73 12.57 -32.04
CA LEU A 374 12.68 11.72 -33.24
C LEU A 374 12.03 12.45 -34.41
N ILE A 375 10.91 13.14 -34.18
CA ILE A 375 10.23 13.89 -35.24
C ILE A 375 11.15 14.98 -35.79
N SER A 376 11.86 15.67 -34.90
CA SER A 376 12.83 16.70 -35.30
C SER A 376 14.03 16.11 -36.05
N ALA A 377 14.52 14.94 -35.63
CA ALA A 377 15.61 14.25 -36.30
C ALA A 377 15.22 13.77 -37.70
N TRP A 378 14.06 13.11 -37.84
CA TRP A 378 13.57 12.62 -39.13
C TRP A 378 13.31 13.76 -40.11
N ARG A 379 12.64 14.83 -39.67
CA ARG A 379 12.45 16.03 -40.49
C ARG A 379 13.78 16.58 -40.97
N ARG A 380 14.77 16.70 -40.07
CA ARG A 380 16.09 17.24 -40.43
C ARG A 380 16.82 16.38 -41.46
N LEU A 381 16.73 15.06 -41.36
CA LEU A 381 17.35 14.14 -42.30
C LEU A 381 16.67 14.21 -43.68
N ILE A 382 15.35 14.34 -43.72
CA ILE A 382 14.58 14.54 -44.96
C ILE A 382 14.95 15.88 -45.61
N ASP A 383 15.02 16.96 -44.83
CA ASP A 383 15.41 18.29 -45.30
C ASP A 383 16.85 18.31 -45.88
N GLU A 384 17.73 17.46 -45.36
CA GLU A 384 19.10 17.25 -45.85
C GLU A 384 19.17 16.37 -47.11
N GLY A 385 18.03 15.90 -47.62
CA GLY A 385 17.94 15.06 -48.82
C GLY A 385 18.22 13.58 -48.59
N LEU A 386 18.36 13.13 -47.34
CA LEU A 386 18.42 11.71 -47.03
C LEU A 386 17.03 11.06 -47.16
N GLN A 387 17.01 9.74 -47.32
CA GLN A 387 15.80 8.93 -47.34
C GLN A 387 15.81 7.99 -46.11
N PRO A 388 15.53 8.52 -44.90
CA PRO A 388 15.50 7.67 -43.70
C PRO A 388 14.41 6.59 -43.82
N PRO A 389 14.58 5.42 -43.18
CA PRO A 389 13.52 4.42 -43.04
C PRO A 389 12.28 5.00 -42.38
N ASN A 390 11.15 4.32 -42.52
CA ASN A 390 9.91 4.72 -41.86
C ASN A 390 10.10 4.70 -40.33
N LEU A 391 9.48 5.64 -39.62
CA LEU A 391 9.51 5.69 -38.16
C LEU A 391 8.18 5.16 -37.61
N VAL A 392 8.24 4.04 -36.90
CA VAL A 392 7.08 3.39 -36.31
C VAL A 392 7.10 3.64 -34.81
N ILE A 393 6.10 4.38 -34.31
CA ILE A 393 5.94 4.69 -32.90
C ILE A 393 4.79 3.85 -32.36
N VAL A 394 5.10 2.96 -31.41
CA VAL A 394 4.10 2.12 -30.75
C VAL A 394 3.84 2.65 -29.34
N GLY A 395 2.63 3.14 -29.10
CA GLY A 395 2.24 3.59 -27.77
C GLY A 395 0.95 4.40 -27.74
N ARG A 396 0.31 4.42 -26.57
CA ARG A 396 -0.88 5.25 -26.34
C ARG A 396 -0.49 6.71 -26.19
N TRP A 397 -1.35 7.60 -26.67
CA TRP A 397 -1.24 9.05 -26.43
C TRP A 397 -1.41 9.36 -24.93
N GLY A 398 -0.41 10.04 -24.36
CA GLY A 398 -0.34 10.35 -22.94
C GLY A 398 -0.34 11.86 -22.64
N TRP A 399 0.44 12.25 -21.63
CA TRP A 399 0.43 13.60 -21.05
C TRP A 399 1.21 14.62 -21.88
N ARG A 400 0.62 15.82 -22.07
CA ARG A 400 1.22 17.00 -22.74
C ARG A 400 1.81 16.73 -24.13
N VAL A 401 1.02 16.10 -24.99
CA VAL A 401 1.42 15.77 -26.38
C VAL A 401 0.56 16.40 -27.47
N HIS A 402 -0.34 17.33 -27.10
CA HIS A 402 -1.20 18.03 -28.06
C HIS A 402 -0.38 18.71 -29.17
N ASP A 403 0.65 19.47 -28.79
CA ASP A 403 1.51 20.17 -29.76
C ASP A 403 2.25 19.19 -30.68
N LEU A 404 2.72 18.06 -30.15
CA LEU A 404 3.37 17.01 -30.94
C LEU A 404 2.40 16.38 -31.95
N LYS A 405 1.18 16.07 -31.49
CA LYS A 405 0.14 15.49 -32.35
C LYS A 405 -0.24 16.45 -33.48
N GLN A 406 -0.44 17.72 -33.16
CA GLN A 406 -0.72 18.76 -34.14
C GLN A 406 0.41 18.88 -35.17
N GLN A 407 1.67 18.90 -34.74
CA GLN A 407 2.81 18.95 -35.67
C GLN A 407 2.87 17.74 -36.61
N LEU A 408 2.54 16.55 -36.12
CA LEU A 408 2.46 15.36 -36.96
C LEU A 408 1.33 15.47 -37.99
N GLU A 409 0.13 15.88 -37.57
CA GLU A 409 -1.01 16.06 -38.47
C GLU A 409 -0.74 17.12 -39.55
N GLU A 410 -0.18 18.27 -39.18
CA GLU A 410 0.15 19.37 -40.11
C GLU A 410 1.22 18.99 -41.14
N SER A 411 2.11 18.05 -40.79
CA SER A 411 3.15 17.55 -41.69
C SER A 411 2.72 16.31 -42.48
N GLU A 412 1.44 15.92 -42.39
CA GLU A 412 0.93 14.65 -42.92
C GLU A 412 1.80 13.47 -42.48
N TYR A 413 2.18 13.47 -41.20
CA TYR A 413 3.08 12.51 -40.57
C TYR A 413 4.44 12.42 -41.28
N LEU A 414 5.03 13.59 -41.55
CA LEU A 414 6.22 13.76 -42.39
C LEU A 414 6.05 13.08 -43.77
N GLN A 415 4.95 13.38 -44.46
CA GLN A 415 4.60 12.81 -45.78
C GLN A 415 4.51 11.27 -45.75
N GLY A 416 3.85 10.74 -44.71
CA GLY A 416 3.66 9.30 -44.51
C GLY A 416 4.89 8.54 -44.00
N ARG A 417 5.99 9.22 -43.65
CA ARG A 417 7.20 8.58 -43.10
C ARG A 417 7.07 8.16 -41.64
N VAL A 418 6.11 8.72 -40.90
CA VAL A 418 5.85 8.39 -39.50
C VAL A 418 4.54 7.62 -39.41
N THR A 419 4.54 6.50 -38.69
CA THR A 419 3.32 5.77 -38.33
C THR A 419 3.23 5.67 -36.83
N VAL A 420 2.07 6.03 -36.27
CA VAL A 420 1.77 5.86 -34.85
C VAL A 420 0.77 4.72 -34.72
N LEU A 421 1.16 3.67 -34.01
CA LEU A 421 0.31 2.53 -33.68
C LEU A 421 -0.06 2.63 -32.19
N ASP A 422 -1.35 2.64 -31.91
CA ASP A 422 -1.85 2.56 -30.54
C ASP A 422 -2.46 1.18 -30.27
N SER A 423 -2.35 0.72 -29.02
CA SER A 423 -3.09 -0.43 -28.51
C SER A 423 -2.93 -1.75 -29.29
N ILE A 424 -1.75 -2.01 -29.85
CA ILE A 424 -1.45 -3.27 -30.55
C ILE A 424 -1.31 -4.45 -29.57
N SER A 425 -1.44 -5.66 -30.10
CA SER A 425 -1.27 -6.88 -29.32
C SER A 425 0.20 -7.19 -29.01
N ASP A 426 0.46 -8.00 -27.97
CA ASP A 426 1.83 -8.44 -27.66
C ASP A 426 2.47 -9.26 -28.82
N PRO A 427 1.75 -10.14 -29.54
CA PRO A 427 2.25 -10.73 -30.79
C PRO A 427 2.68 -9.72 -31.84
N ASP A 428 1.88 -8.66 -32.07
CA ASP A 428 2.22 -7.61 -33.03
C ASP A 428 3.49 -6.85 -32.60
N LEU A 429 3.59 -6.50 -31.32
CA LEU A 429 4.76 -5.82 -30.78
C LEU A 429 6.03 -6.68 -30.89
N ALA A 430 5.91 -7.97 -30.57
CA ALA A 430 7.00 -8.93 -30.74
C ALA A 430 7.43 -9.03 -32.21
N TYR A 431 6.48 -9.03 -33.15
CA TYR A 431 6.75 -9.04 -34.58
C TYR A 431 7.46 -7.75 -35.04
N LEU A 432 7.05 -6.59 -34.52
CA LEU A 432 7.69 -5.31 -34.80
C LEU A 432 9.12 -5.25 -34.27
N TYR A 433 9.38 -5.70 -33.04
CA TYR A 433 10.75 -5.82 -32.54
C TYR A 433 11.56 -6.77 -33.40
N LYS A 434 11.02 -7.93 -33.76
CA LYS A 434 11.75 -8.93 -34.54
C LYS A 434 12.14 -8.43 -35.92
N ASN A 435 11.39 -7.52 -36.54
CA ASN A 435 11.57 -7.12 -37.95
C ASN A 435 12.07 -5.68 -38.16
N CYS A 436 12.30 -4.89 -37.11
CA CYS A 436 12.86 -3.54 -37.25
C CYS A 436 14.34 -3.56 -37.65
N GLU A 437 14.82 -2.47 -38.27
CA GLU A 437 16.25 -2.27 -38.54
C GLU A 437 17.01 -2.06 -37.22
N PHE A 438 16.47 -1.18 -36.38
CA PHE A 438 16.88 -0.93 -35.00
C PHE A 438 15.75 -0.19 -34.26
N SER A 439 15.83 -0.14 -32.93
CA SER A 439 14.93 0.66 -32.11
C SER A 439 15.58 1.96 -31.62
N VAL A 440 14.76 2.95 -31.26
CA VAL A 440 15.22 4.20 -30.66
C VAL A 440 14.46 4.50 -29.37
N PHE A 441 15.19 4.90 -28.33
CA PHE A 441 14.64 5.20 -27.02
C PHE A 441 15.16 6.56 -26.50
N PRO A 442 14.46 7.68 -26.82
CA PRO A 442 14.99 9.03 -26.65
C PRO A 442 14.69 9.70 -25.30
N SER A 443 14.14 8.95 -24.32
CA SER A 443 13.62 9.49 -23.06
C SER A 443 14.59 10.41 -22.32
N PHE A 444 14.07 11.45 -21.66
CA PHE A 444 14.85 12.32 -20.79
C PHE A 444 15.27 11.62 -19.49
N VAL A 445 14.37 10.82 -18.89
CA VAL A 445 14.61 10.12 -17.63
C VAL A 445 13.71 8.88 -17.53
N GLU A 446 14.26 7.78 -17.01
CA GLU A 446 13.56 6.54 -16.68
C GLU A 446 14.07 5.96 -15.34
N GLY A 447 13.26 5.09 -14.74
CA GLY A 447 13.73 4.21 -13.65
C GLY A 447 14.47 2.96 -14.16
N TRP A 448 14.13 2.47 -15.36
CA TRP A 448 14.82 1.36 -16.02
C TRP A 448 15.00 1.60 -17.52
N GLY A 449 13.93 1.42 -18.31
CA GLY A 449 13.97 1.50 -19.77
C GLY A 449 13.75 0.14 -20.44
N LEU A 450 12.64 -0.54 -20.10
CA LEU A 450 12.30 -1.87 -20.63
C LEU A 450 12.47 -1.98 -22.17
N PRO A 451 12.00 -1.03 -23.01
CA PRO A 451 12.14 -1.15 -24.47
C PRO A 451 13.57 -1.31 -24.98
N VAL A 452 14.56 -0.76 -24.26
CA VAL A 452 15.97 -0.94 -24.62
C VAL A 452 16.37 -2.40 -24.44
N GLY A 453 16.01 -3.00 -23.32
CA GLY A 453 16.31 -4.39 -23.04
C GLY A 453 15.52 -5.37 -23.91
N GLU A 454 14.25 -5.06 -24.16
CA GLU A 454 13.38 -5.83 -25.06
C GLU A 454 13.98 -5.88 -26.49
N SER A 455 14.44 -4.75 -27.02
CA SER A 455 15.10 -4.69 -28.34
C SER A 455 16.31 -5.63 -28.41
N LEU A 456 17.19 -5.59 -27.40
CA LEU A 456 18.38 -6.43 -27.36
C LEU A 456 18.02 -7.91 -27.21
N ALA A 457 16.97 -8.24 -26.45
CA ALA A 457 16.48 -9.61 -26.30
C ALA A 457 15.96 -10.20 -27.62
N TYR A 458 15.41 -9.39 -28.53
CA TYR A 458 15.05 -9.80 -29.90
C TYR A 458 16.24 -9.80 -30.87
N GLY A 459 17.47 -9.55 -30.38
CA GLY A 459 18.66 -9.48 -31.21
C GLY A 459 18.69 -8.27 -32.13
N ARG A 460 18.03 -7.17 -31.74
CA ARG A 460 17.99 -5.93 -32.52
C ARG A 460 18.73 -4.78 -31.84
N PRO A 461 19.55 -4.02 -32.59
CA PRO A 461 20.21 -2.82 -32.09
C PRO A 461 19.23 -1.80 -31.51
N CYS A 462 19.70 -1.06 -30.51
CA CYS A 462 18.99 0.06 -29.92
C CYS A 462 19.88 1.30 -29.89
N VAL A 463 19.34 2.44 -30.29
CA VAL A 463 19.93 3.76 -30.11
C VAL A 463 19.16 4.47 -28.99
N ALA A 464 19.80 4.81 -27.88
CA ALA A 464 19.10 5.32 -26.69
C ALA A 464 19.72 6.60 -26.14
N SER A 465 19.01 7.32 -25.29
CA SER A 465 19.60 8.43 -24.56
C SER A 465 20.63 7.95 -23.52
N ASN A 466 21.65 8.75 -23.27
CA ASN A 466 22.71 8.49 -22.28
C ASN A 466 22.33 8.91 -20.84
N SER A 467 21.04 9.11 -20.55
CA SER A 467 20.57 9.69 -19.29
C SER A 467 19.98 8.66 -18.32
N SER A 468 19.98 8.99 -17.03
CA SER A 468 19.34 8.18 -15.96
C SER A 468 19.81 6.71 -15.93
N SER A 469 18.90 5.76 -15.74
CA SER A 469 19.18 4.33 -15.69
C SER A 469 19.39 3.68 -17.07
N ILE A 470 19.15 4.41 -18.17
CA ILE A 470 19.10 3.84 -19.53
C ILE A 470 20.43 3.18 -19.93
N PRO A 471 21.62 3.75 -19.59
CA PRO A 471 22.89 3.07 -19.80
C PRO A 471 23.05 1.75 -19.04
N GLU A 472 22.37 1.57 -17.90
CA GLU A 472 22.46 0.33 -17.10
C GLU A 472 21.72 -0.85 -17.73
N VAL A 473 20.78 -0.60 -18.64
CA VAL A 473 19.99 -1.61 -19.34
C VAL A 473 20.82 -2.20 -20.48
N GLY A 474 21.31 -1.34 -21.36
CA GLY A 474 21.95 -1.76 -22.62
C GLY A 474 23.46 -1.99 -22.54
N GLY A 475 24.15 -1.33 -21.63
CA GLY A 475 25.61 -1.34 -21.56
C GLY A 475 26.28 -1.09 -22.92
N ASP A 476 27.33 -1.84 -23.22
CA ASP A 476 28.14 -1.68 -24.44
C ASP A 476 27.45 -2.17 -25.73
N PHE A 477 26.20 -2.66 -25.63
CA PHE A 477 25.41 -3.12 -26.79
C PHE A 477 24.54 -2.02 -27.39
N VAL A 478 24.47 -0.85 -26.76
CA VAL A 478 23.64 0.28 -27.19
C VAL A 478 24.51 1.45 -27.64
N ARG A 479 24.05 2.20 -28.64
CA ARG A 479 24.66 3.48 -29.01
C ARG A 479 23.89 4.61 -28.36
N TYR A 480 24.61 5.46 -27.65
CA TYR A 480 23.99 6.50 -26.84
C TYR A 480 24.13 7.89 -27.44
N PHE A 481 23.11 8.72 -27.24
CA PHE A 481 23.10 10.14 -27.58
C PHE A 481 22.61 11.00 -26.42
N ASP A 482 22.86 12.31 -26.47
CA ASP A 482 22.35 13.25 -25.47
C ASP A 482 20.90 13.63 -25.83
N PRO A 483 19.90 13.35 -24.96
CA PRO A 483 18.50 13.64 -25.25
C PRO A 483 18.19 15.15 -25.39
N TYR A 484 19.12 16.03 -25.00
CA TYR A 484 19.02 17.49 -25.12
C TYR A 484 19.79 18.06 -26.33
N ASP A 485 20.63 17.26 -27.01
CA ASP A 485 21.37 17.69 -28.20
C ASP A 485 21.02 16.82 -29.41
N LEU A 486 20.18 17.38 -30.30
CA LEU A 486 19.76 16.74 -31.55
C LEU A 486 20.94 16.32 -32.45
N SER A 487 22.04 17.07 -32.41
CA SER A 487 23.22 16.82 -33.26
C SER A 487 23.86 15.47 -32.93
N SER A 488 23.87 15.10 -31.65
CA SER A 488 24.45 13.85 -31.17
C SER A 488 23.75 12.61 -31.76
N GLY A 489 22.42 12.58 -31.77
CA GLY A 489 21.65 11.49 -32.38
C GLY A 489 21.67 11.53 -33.91
N LEU A 490 21.60 12.73 -34.52
CA LEU A 490 21.69 12.87 -35.97
C LEU A 490 23.00 12.28 -36.53
N ALA A 491 24.12 12.43 -35.84
CA ALA A 491 25.38 11.81 -36.24
C ALA A 491 25.28 10.28 -36.30
N ILE A 492 24.63 9.66 -35.30
CA ILE A 492 24.41 8.21 -35.25
C ILE A 492 23.48 7.77 -36.38
N PHE A 493 22.32 8.43 -36.52
CA PHE A 493 21.34 8.06 -37.54
C PHE A 493 21.87 8.18 -38.96
N ARG A 494 22.59 9.27 -39.29
CA ARG A 494 23.23 9.42 -40.60
C ARG A 494 24.19 8.28 -40.89
N LYS A 495 25.01 7.88 -39.91
CA LYS A 495 25.96 6.79 -40.07
C LYS A 495 25.24 5.46 -40.34
N LEU A 496 24.21 5.15 -39.56
CA LEU A 496 23.43 3.92 -39.72
C LEU A 496 22.68 3.86 -41.07
N PHE A 497 22.14 4.98 -41.54
CA PHE A 497 21.39 5.02 -42.81
C PHE A 497 22.28 5.00 -44.05
N THR A 498 23.55 5.40 -43.92
CA THR A 498 24.50 5.43 -45.05
C THR A 498 25.49 4.27 -45.05
N ASN A 499 25.56 3.47 -43.98
CA ASN A 499 26.47 2.33 -43.86
C ASN A 499 25.75 1.06 -43.37
N PRO A 500 25.06 0.31 -44.25
CA PRO A 500 24.33 -0.90 -43.88
C PRO A 500 25.18 -2.00 -43.22
N ALA A 501 26.45 -2.14 -43.65
CA ALA A 501 27.37 -3.15 -43.11
C ALA A 501 27.60 -2.97 -41.60
N GLU A 502 27.66 -1.72 -41.14
CA GLU A 502 27.84 -1.42 -39.72
C GLU A 502 26.60 -1.77 -38.88
N LEU A 503 25.40 -1.75 -39.48
CA LEU A 503 24.19 -2.21 -38.82
C LEU A 503 24.16 -3.73 -38.73
N GLU A 504 24.55 -4.43 -39.81
CA GLU A 504 24.67 -5.90 -39.84
C GLU A 504 25.68 -6.41 -38.80
N ASP A 505 26.88 -5.83 -38.75
CA ASP A 505 27.90 -6.17 -37.74
C ASP A 505 27.38 -5.98 -36.31
N TRP A 506 26.57 -4.94 -36.08
CA TRP A 506 26.01 -4.66 -34.76
C TRP A 506 24.91 -5.67 -34.39
N VAL A 507 24.06 -6.06 -35.34
CA VAL A 507 23.07 -7.14 -35.16
C VAL A 507 23.76 -8.46 -34.80
N ASP A 508 24.81 -8.82 -35.53
CA ASP A 508 25.55 -10.07 -35.32
C ASP A 508 26.24 -10.11 -33.96
N ARG A 509 26.82 -8.97 -33.52
CA ARG A 509 27.39 -8.84 -32.18
C ARG A 509 26.33 -9.06 -31.10
N ILE A 510 25.17 -8.44 -31.20
CA ILE A 510 24.10 -8.62 -30.20
C ILE A 510 23.66 -10.09 -30.15
N ARG A 511 23.39 -10.71 -31.30
CA ARG A 511 22.91 -12.10 -31.36
C ARG A 511 23.92 -13.12 -30.82
N SER A 512 25.22 -12.81 -30.91
CA SER A 512 26.29 -13.72 -30.48
C SER A 512 26.76 -13.48 -29.04
N GLU A 513 26.73 -12.25 -28.55
CA GLU A 513 27.34 -11.87 -27.27
C GLU A 513 26.33 -11.42 -26.19
N PHE A 514 25.14 -10.92 -26.57
CA PHE A 514 24.18 -10.42 -25.58
C PHE A 514 23.46 -11.55 -24.86
N ARG A 515 23.52 -11.56 -23.53
CA ARG A 515 22.76 -12.48 -22.68
C ARG A 515 21.65 -11.72 -21.95
N PRO A 516 20.37 -11.93 -22.30
CA PRO A 516 19.27 -11.31 -21.57
C PRO A 516 19.21 -11.81 -20.13
N VAL A 517 18.89 -10.90 -19.20
CA VAL A 517 18.51 -11.26 -17.82
C VAL A 517 17.05 -11.71 -17.85
N SER A 518 16.77 -12.89 -17.28
CA SER A 518 15.43 -13.47 -17.26
C SER A 518 14.62 -13.11 -16.01
N TRP A 519 13.29 -13.21 -16.09
CA TRP A 519 12.43 -13.01 -14.93
C TRP A 519 12.69 -14.02 -13.80
N ALA A 520 13.12 -15.23 -14.13
CA ALA A 520 13.55 -16.23 -13.14
C ALA A 520 14.79 -15.77 -12.36
N GLU A 521 15.78 -15.17 -13.04
CA GLU A 521 16.98 -14.62 -12.39
C GLU A 521 16.64 -13.43 -11.48
N VAL A 522 15.77 -12.51 -11.94
CA VAL A 522 15.30 -11.36 -11.15
C VAL A 522 14.55 -11.83 -9.91
N THR A 523 13.61 -12.76 -10.07
CA THR A 523 12.80 -13.31 -8.97
C THR A 523 13.68 -13.99 -7.93
N ALA A 524 14.62 -14.83 -8.37
CA ALA A 524 15.56 -15.51 -7.47
C ALA A 524 16.46 -14.51 -6.72
N THR A 525 16.95 -13.47 -7.41
CA THR A 525 17.79 -12.43 -6.81
C THR A 525 17.04 -11.65 -5.74
N LEU A 526 15.81 -11.23 -6.04
CA LEU A 526 14.96 -10.53 -5.09
C LEU A 526 14.61 -11.40 -3.88
N CYS A 527 14.20 -12.66 -4.08
CA CYS A 527 13.89 -13.56 -2.97
C CYS A 527 15.11 -13.84 -2.07
N LYS A 528 16.31 -14.03 -2.64
CA LYS A 528 17.55 -14.17 -1.86
C LYS A 528 17.84 -12.90 -1.07
N GLY A 529 17.68 -11.74 -1.69
CA GLY A 529 17.84 -10.44 -1.05
C GLY A 529 16.90 -10.25 0.13
N LEU A 530 15.62 -10.64 -0.02
CA LEU A 530 14.60 -10.56 1.02
C LEU A 530 14.84 -11.55 2.16
N ALA A 531 15.21 -12.79 1.85
CA ALA A 531 15.55 -13.80 2.86
C ALA A 531 16.70 -13.32 3.76
N ALA A 532 17.69 -12.61 3.19
CA ALA A 532 18.79 -12.01 3.95
C ALA A 532 18.39 -10.83 4.86
N LYS A 533 17.14 -10.34 4.79
CA LYS A 533 16.61 -9.29 5.68
C LYS A 533 15.84 -9.84 6.88
N GLN A 534 15.63 -11.16 6.94
CA GLN A 534 15.12 -11.80 8.14
C GLN A 534 16.13 -11.58 9.29
N SER A 535 15.64 -11.45 10.53
CA SER A 535 16.45 -11.32 11.77
C SER A 535 17.18 -10.00 12.06
N VAL A 536 16.94 -8.91 11.31
CA VAL A 536 17.46 -7.58 11.68
C VAL A 536 16.63 -7.02 12.84
N SER A 537 17.14 -7.21 14.06
CA SER A 537 16.58 -6.59 15.27
C SER A 537 16.77 -5.08 15.22
N ALA A 538 15.73 -4.35 14.83
CA ALA A 538 15.74 -2.90 14.92
C ALA A 538 15.83 -2.46 16.39
N ASP A 539 16.87 -1.69 16.72
CA ASP A 539 16.99 -1.01 18.02
C ASP A 539 15.75 -0.15 18.31
N ALA A 540 15.41 0.05 19.58
CA ALA A 540 14.25 0.87 19.98
C ALA A 540 14.29 2.29 19.36
N ALA A 541 15.50 2.85 19.15
CA ALA A 541 15.73 4.12 18.46
C ALA A 541 15.25 4.12 16.99
N GLN A 542 15.31 2.98 16.30
CA GLN A 542 14.85 2.82 14.91
C GLN A 542 13.32 2.69 14.77
N ARG A 543 12.58 2.64 15.89
CA ARG A 543 11.10 2.58 15.90
C ARG A 543 10.44 3.92 16.23
N ALA A 544 11.23 5.00 16.25
CA ALA A 544 10.74 6.36 16.24
C ALA A 544 10.84 6.92 14.81
N TYR A 545 9.68 7.04 14.16
CA TYR A 545 9.57 7.23 12.71
C TYR A 545 9.75 8.67 12.24
N PHE A 546 9.94 9.61 13.16
CA PHE A 546 10.07 11.02 12.83
C PHE A 546 10.95 11.72 13.87
N ALA A 547 11.86 12.58 13.41
CA ALA A 547 12.71 13.42 14.25
C ALA A 547 12.27 14.89 14.13
N PRO A 548 11.39 15.39 15.01
CA PRO A 548 11.01 16.80 15.01
C PRO A 548 12.23 17.68 15.33
N LYS A 549 12.31 18.83 14.68
CA LYS A 549 13.28 19.88 15.01
C LYS A 549 12.80 20.64 16.24
N PRO A 550 13.71 21.02 17.16
CA PRO A 550 13.40 21.95 18.23
C PRO A 550 12.78 23.25 17.70
N ALA A 551 11.89 23.84 18.48
CA ALA A 551 11.11 25.04 18.22
C ALA A 551 10.11 24.99 17.05
N TRP A 552 10.07 23.93 16.25
CA TRP A 552 9.14 23.80 15.13
C TRP A 552 7.75 23.35 15.57
N ILE A 553 6.74 23.78 14.80
CA ILE A 553 5.35 23.33 14.95
C ILE A 553 4.97 22.41 13.79
N TYR A 554 4.42 21.27 14.14
CA TYR A 554 4.01 20.21 13.24
C TYR A 554 2.50 19.99 13.31
N PRO A 555 1.73 20.43 12.31
CA PRO A 555 0.32 20.10 12.22
C PRO A 555 0.14 18.61 11.94
N ILE A 556 -0.93 18.04 12.50
CA ILE A 556 -1.35 16.65 12.27
C ILE A 556 -2.45 16.59 11.22
N GLY A 557 -3.33 17.61 11.11
CA GLY A 557 -4.42 17.63 10.12
C GLY A 557 -3.93 17.68 8.66
N THR A 558 -4.79 17.32 7.70
CA THR A 558 -4.42 17.32 6.26
C THR A 558 -4.51 18.70 5.60
N GLU A 559 -5.42 19.59 5.96
CA GLU A 559 -5.58 20.92 5.31
C GLU A 559 -4.53 21.94 5.77
N GLN A 560 -4.04 21.81 6.99
CA GLN A 560 -3.02 22.70 7.58
C GLN A 560 -1.62 22.48 6.99
N ARG A 561 -1.44 21.45 6.13
CA ARG A 561 -0.15 21.13 5.51
C ARG A 561 0.13 21.99 4.29
N ASP A 562 -0.87 22.54 3.61
CA ASP A 562 -0.71 23.07 2.24
C ASP A 562 -0.07 24.47 2.13
N GLN A 563 0.25 25.16 3.24
CA GLN A 563 0.72 26.55 3.21
C GLN A 563 2.25 26.76 3.13
N ALA A 564 3.10 25.73 3.29
CA ALA A 564 4.55 25.88 3.13
C ALA A 564 5.21 24.58 2.66
N THR A 565 5.74 24.54 1.44
CA THR A 565 6.10 23.29 0.74
C THR A 565 7.14 22.39 1.47
N ARG A 566 8.02 22.94 2.30
CA ARG A 566 8.94 22.14 3.16
C ARG A 566 8.31 21.72 4.48
N THR A 567 7.45 22.56 5.07
CA THR A 567 6.73 22.27 6.33
C THR A 567 5.59 21.27 6.10
N ALA A 568 4.95 21.31 4.93
CA ALA A 568 3.87 20.43 4.48
C ALA A 568 4.28 18.95 4.49
N LEU A 569 5.45 18.66 3.91
CA LEU A 569 5.97 17.30 3.76
C LEU A 569 6.56 16.78 5.08
N ALA A 570 7.23 17.64 5.85
CA ALA A 570 7.63 17.30 7.21
C ALA A 570 6.42 17.01 8.12
N SER A 571 5.31 17.72 7.92
CA SER A 571 4.04 17.48 8.62
C SER A 571 3.40 16.13 8.23
N ALA A 572 3.63 15.64 7.01
CA ALA A 572 3.22 14.29 6.63
C ALA A 572 3.94 13.22 7.47
N ALA A 573 5.26 13.28 7.54
CA ALA A 573 6.04 12.38 8.41
C ALA A 573 5.72 12.59 9.90
N ALA A 574 5.38 13.81 10.33
CA ALA A 574 4.98 14.09 11.71
C ALA A 574 3.69 13.35 12.13
N SER A 575 2.88 12.88 11.18
CA SER A 575 1.71 12.03 11.50
C SER A 575 2.08 10.65 12.01
N LEU A 576 3.31 10.21 11.72
CA LEU A 576 3.86 8.92 12.12
C LEU A 576 4.21 8.86 13.61
N VAL A 577 4.24 10.01 14.31
CA VAL A 577 4.47 10.00 15.76
C VAL A 577 3.37 9.26 16.51
N ARG A 578 2.18 9.13 15.92
CA ARG A 578 1.03 8.41 16.49
C ARG A 578 1.25 6.90 16.42
N ILE A 579 1.59 6.27 17.53
CA ILE A 579 1.92 4.83 17.56
C ILE A 579 0.69 3.96 17.80
N LYS A 580 0.03 4.11 18.96
CA LYS A 580 -1.11 3.28 19.37
C LYS A 580 -2.30 4.13 19.79
N GLY A 581 -3.51 3.62 19.56
CA GLY A 581 -4.74 4.19 20.12
C GLY A 581 -5.28 5.40 19.38
N TRP A 582 -5.02 5.51 18.07
CA TRP A 582 -5.46 6.63 17.22
C TRP A 582 -6.36 6.17 16.08
N HIS A 583 -7.38 6.97 15.77
CA HIS A 583 -8.08 6.90 14.49
C HIS A 583 -7.17 7.37 13.34
N PRO A 584 -7.56 7.19 12.06
CA PRO A 584 -6.93 7.86 10.93
C PRO A 584 -6.84 9.39 11.11
N VAL A 585 -5.98 10.04 10.32
CA VAL A 585 -5.89 11.50 10.30
C VAL A 585 -7.10 12.08 9.57
N GLU A 586 -7.69 13.12 10.14
CA GLU A 586 -8.75 13.95 9.57
C GLU A 586 -8.17 15.31 9.11
N THR A 587 -9.00 16.16 8.52
CA THR A 587 -8.56 17.48 8.01
C THR A 587 -7.94 18.38 9.07
N TRP A 588 -8.40 18.28 10.32
CA TRP A 588 -7.95 19.11 11.44
C TRP A 588 -6.90 18.41 12.34
N GLY A 589 -6.78 17.09 12.32
CA GLY A 589 -5.99 16.36 13.33
C GLY A 589 -6.36 14.89 13.45
N SER A 590 -6.29 14.32 14.65
CA SER A 590 -6.68 12.91 14.87
C SER A 590 -7.23 12.67 16.27
N TRP A 591 -8.32 11.90 16.35
CA TRP A 591 -8.91 11.44 17.60
C TRP A 591 -8.25 10.17 18.12
N THR A 592 -8.15 10.04 19.44
CA THR A 592 -7.84 8.76 20.08
C THR A 592 -9.01 7.79 19.89
N CYS A 593 -8.75 6.52 19.59
CA CYS A 593 -9.74 5.45 19.51
C CYS A 593 -9.79 4.56 20.77
N SER A 594 -8.90 4.80 21.73
CA SER A 594 -8.83 4.11 23.01
C SER A 594 -8.39 5.05 24.13
N ARG A 595 -8.69 4.68 25.38
CA ARG A 595 -8.25 5.45 26.57
C ARG A 595 -6.73 5.55 26.69
N ASN A 596 -6.04 4.54 26.19
CA ASN A 596 -4.59 4.49 26.10
C ASN A 596 -4.20 4.82 24.67
N ALA A 597 -3.48 5.91 24.48
CA ALA A 597 -2.83 6.21 23.22
C ALA A 597 -1.36 6.54 23.45
N SER A 598 -0.57 6.61 22.39
CA SER A 598 0.83 6.99 22.53
C SER A 598 1.34 7.75 21.32
N ILE A 599 2.22 8.70 21.60
CA ILE A 599 3.08 9.30 20.59
C ILE A 599 4.54 8.98 20.89
N ARG A 600 5.34 8.81 19.82
CA ARG A 600 6.77 8.52 19.89
C ARG A 600 7.49 9.24 18.77
N PHE A 601 8.62 9.87 19.08
CA PHE A 601 9.47 10.52 18.10
C PHE A 601 10.94 10.50 18.52
N ALA A 602 11.82 10.59 17.53
CA ALA A 602 13.28 10.54 17.71
C ALA A 602 13.79 11.93 18.05
N VAL A 603 14.87 11.99 18.82
CA VAL A 603 15.54 13.22 19.25
C VAL A 603 17.06 13.00 19.20
N SER A 604 17.81 14.07 18.93
CA SER A 604 19.29 14.03 18.88
C SER A 604 19.95 14.16 20.25
N GLU A 605 19.15 14.54 21.24
CA GLU A 605 19.51 14.87 22.60
C GLU A 605 19.95 13.62 23.36
N GLN A 606 20.87 13.79 24.31
CA GLN A 606 21.41 12.69 25.10
C GLN A 606 20.35 12.09 26.03
N ASN A 607 20.51 10.81 26.39
CA ASN A 607 19.67 10.16 27.40
C ASN A 607 19.59 10.97 28.69
N ASN A 608 18.41 10.98 29.31
CA ASN A 608 18.05 11.79 30.48
C ASN A 608 17.93 13.31 30.25
N THR A 609 18.10 13.79 29.01
CA THR A 609 17.75 15.18 28.67
C THR A 609 16.24 15.38 28.82
N ARG A 610 15.84 16.53 29.36
CA ARG A 610 14.42 16.91 29.45
C ARG A 610 14.02 17.66 28.19
N VAL A 611 12.93 17.24 27.57
CA VAL A 611 12.33 17.87 26.39
C VAL A 611 10.92 18.35 26.76
N VAL A 612 10.61 19.60 26.45
CA VAL A 612 9.25 20.14 26.54
C VAL A 612 8.52 19.77 25.27
N VAL A 613 7.36 19.13 25.39
CA VAL A 613 6.46 18.81 24.30
C VAL A 613 5.23 19.71 24.43
N ALA A 614 5.05 20.60 23.46
CA ALA A 614 3.88 21.45 23.33
C ALA A 614 2.86 20.77 22.41
N MET A 615 1.60 20.70 22.80
CA MET A 615 0.55 20.04 22.04
C MET A 615 -0.71 20.89 21.99
N LYS A 616 -1.30 21.02 20.81
CA LYS A 616 -2.64 21.59 20.62
C LYS A 616 -3.65 20.45 20.65
N LEU A 617 -4.43 20.39 21.73
CA LEU A 617 -5.34 19.29 22.01
C LEU A 617 -6.79 19.70 21.76
N LYS A 618 -7.60 18.77 21.27
CA LYS A 618 -9.03 18.97 20.97
C LYS A 618 -9.91 18.06 21.82
N PHE A 619 -11.04 18.59 22.26
CA PHE A 619 -12.01 17.93 23.12
C PHE A 619 -13.43 18.11 22.57
N PRO A 620 -14.31 17.13 22.76
CA PRO A 620 -15.70 17.24 22.32
C PRO A 620 -16.50 18.34 23.03
N LEU A 621 -16.24 18.60 24.32
CA LEU A 621 -16.92 19.59 25.16
C LEU A 621 -15.95 20.18 26.21
N PRO A 622 -16.16 21.43 26.69
CA PRO A 622 -15.45 21.95 27.86
C PRO A 622 -15.81 21.07 29.05
N SER A 623 -14.86 20.25 29.47
CA SER A 623 -15.05 19.25 30.54
C SER A 623 -14.00 19.48 31.61
N GLN A 624 -14.35 19.19 32.87
CA GLN A 624 -13.37 19.00 33.95
C GLN A 624 -12.66 17.66 33.75
N ALA A 625 -12.03 17.49 32.59
CA ALA A 625 -11.28 16.29 32.26
C ALA A 625 -9.86 16.39 32.83
N THR A 626 -9.38 15.26 33.31
CA THR A 626 -7.99 15.05 33.69
C THR A 626 -7.33 14.15 32.66
N VAL A 627 -6.20 14.57 32.10
CA VAL A 627 -5.37 13.71 31.26
C VAL A 627 -4.05 13.44 31.97
N LYS A 628 -3.74 12.15 32.15
CA LYS A 628 -2.48 11.72 32.73
C LYS A 628 -1.54 11.28 31.64
N PHE A 629 -0.42 11.97 31.52
CA PHE A 629 0.70 11.60 30.66
C PHE A 629 1.72 10.85 31.48
N VAL A 630 2.02 9.62 31.09
CA VAL A 630 3.06 8.79 31.66
C VAL A 630 4.20 8.74 30.66
N ASN A 631 5.39 9.14 31.09
CA ASN A 631 6.61 8.89 30.32
C ASN A 631 7.20 7.51 30.67
N GLU A 632 8.19 7.04 29.91
CA GLU A 632 8.81 5.72 30.14
C GLU A 632 9.52 5.56 31.50
N GLN A 633 9.76 6.65 32.24
CA GLN A 633 10.29 6.64 33.61
C GLN A 633 9.17 6.71 34.68
N ALA A 634 7.92 6.51 34.27
CA ALA A 634 6.72 6.64 35.10
C ALA A 634 6.50 8.04 35.72
N CYS A 635 7.19 9.08 35.24
CA CYS A 635 6.83 10.45 35.62
C CYS A 635 5.45 10.75 35.03
N THR A 636 4.52 11.12 35.91
CA THR A 636 3.15 11.42 35.53
C THR A 636 2.94 12.93 35.52
N THR A 637 2.56 13.48 34.37
CA THR A 637 2.06 14.87 34.29
C THR A 637 0.54 14.83 34.19
N GLU A 638 -0.13 15.58 35.06
CA GLU A 638 -1.58 15.68 35.08
C GLU A 638 -2.01 17.03 34.49
N LEU A 639 -2.78 17.00 33.41
CA LEU A 639 -3.42 18.17 32.84
C LEU A 639 -4.88 18.23 33.27
N THR A 640 -5.27 19.32 33.90
CA THR A 640 -6.65 19.61 34.32
C THR A 640 -7.17 20.85 33.62
N GLY A 641 -8.46 20.88 33.25
CA GLY A 641 -9.09 22.08 32.66
C GLY A 641 -8.62 22.35 31.23
N ILE A 642 -8.67 21.32 30.40
CA ILE A 642 -8.11 21.33 29.04
C ILE A 642 -9.04 22.12 28.11
N ASP A 643 -8.45 23.06 27.37
CA ASP A 643 -9.14 24.03 26.52
C ASP A 643 -8.66 23.87 25.07
N ASN A 644 -9.62 23.73 24.15
CA ASN A 644 -9.36 23.59 22.71
C ASN A 644 -8.68 24.83 22.10
N ARG A 645 -8.69 25.97 22.79
CA ARG A 645 -8.06 27.22 22.34
C ARG A 645 -6.63 27.38 22.85
N LYS A 646 -6.09 26.43 23.62
CA LYS A 646 -4.80 26.56 24.29
C LYS A 646 -3.84 25.45 23.91
N TRP A 647 -2.57 25.81 23.91
CA TRP A 647 -1.46 24.86 23.87
C TRP A 647 -1.18 24.32 25.27
N HIS A 648 -0.89 23.03 25.34
CA HIS A 648 -0.60 22.29 26.57
C HIS A 648 0.83 21.80 26.55
N PHE A 649 1.54 21.89 27.67
CA PHE A 649 2.97 21.60 27.75
C PHE A 649 3.23 20.45 28.71
N VAL A 650 3.98 19.45 28.26
CA VAL A 650 4.39 18.29 29.05
C VAL A 650 5.91 18.16 28.98
N THR A 651 6.56 17.85 30.10
CA THR A 651 8.00 17.54 30.10
C THR A 651 8.20 16.04 29.96
N ALA A 652 8.93 15.63 28.93
CA ALA A 652 9.35 14.27 28.70
C ALA A 652 10.87 14.13 28.92
N ILE A 653 11.32 12.89 29.07
CA ILE A 653 12.75 12.56 29.25
C ILE A 653 13.18 11.69 28.09
N VAL A 654 14.32 12.01 27.50
CA VAL A 654 14.91 11.23 26.42
C VAL A 654 15.43 9.90 26.93
N LYS A 655 15.05 8.82 26.27
CA LYS A 655 15.56 7.48 26.52
C LYS A 655 15.85 6.78 25.20
N ASP A 656 17.08 6.32 25.06
CA ASP A 656 17.64 5.67 23.87
C ASP A 656 17.39 6.49 22.60
N GLY A 657 17.59 7.81 22.69
CA GLY A 657 17.37 8.76 21.59
C GLY A 657 15.89 8.98 21.22
N VAL A 658 14.96 8.57 22.07
CA VAL A 658 13.52 8.63 21.81
C VAL A 658 12.79 9.36 22.94
N VAL A 659 11.74 10.08 22.55
CA VAL A 659 10.70 10.57 23.47
C VAL A 659 9.42 9.80 23.20
N SER A 660 8.92 9.11 24.21
CA SER A 660 7.61 8.45 24.22
C SER A 660 6.70 9.11 25.24
N LEU A 661 5.48 9.45 24.83
CA LEU A 661 4.42 9.92 25.70
C LEU A 661 3.22 8.98 25.57
N GLU A 662 2.87 8.35 26.68
CA GLU A 662 1.63 7.58 26.79
C GLU A 662 0.61 8.40 27.57
N TRP A 663 -0.56 8.63 27.00
CA TRP A 663 -1.68 9.23 27.70
C TRP A 663 -2.70 8.17 28.07
N ASN A 664 -3.11 8.23 29.33
CA ASN A 664 -4.30 7.56 29.83
C ASN A 664 -5.36 8.63 30.11
N CYS A 665 -6.39 8.67 29.26
CA CYS A 665 -7.52 9.56 29.46
C CYS A 665 -8.39 9.00 30.60
N VAL A 666 -8.30 9.61 31.78
CA VAL A 666 -9.09 9.26 32.96
C VAL A 666 -10.02 10.43 33.28
N GLY A 667 -11.28 10.32 32.86
CA GLY A 667 -12.29 11.33 33.15
C GLY A 667 -13.67 10.87 32.72
N GLU A 668 -14.70 11.41 33.38
CA GLU A 668 -16.10 11.22 33.04
C GLU A 668 -16.62 12.52 32.43
N VAL A 669 -17.28 12.44 31.27
CA VAL A 669 -18.08 13.57 30.76
C VAL A 669 -19.50 13.37 31.25
N SER A 670 -20.00 14.27 32.10
CA SER A 670 -21.40 14.28 32.48
C SER A 670 -22.25 14.70 31.29
N VAL A 671 -22.79 13.73 30.56
CA VAL A 671 -23.84 13.96 29.56
C VAL A 671 -25.18 14.04 30.31
N PRO A 672 -26.06 15.03 30.04
CA PRO A 672 -27.35 15.11 30.73
C PRO A 672 -28.27 13.90 30.41
N PRO A 673 -28.98 13.33 31.40
CA PRO A 673 -28.55 12.98 32.75
C PRO A 673 -28.26 11.47 32.89
N GLY A 674 -27.02 11.13 33.27
CA GLY A 674 -26.67 9.85 33.91
C GLY A 674 -25.75 8.89 33.14
N GLU A 675 -25.39 9.20 31.90
CA GLU A 675 -24.53 8.33 31.08
C GLU A 675 -23.06 8.78 31.19
N VAL A 676 -22.20 7.90 31.72
CA VAL A 676 -20.75 8.08 31.76
C VAL A 676 -20.14 7.46 30.51
N ARG A 677 -19.56 8.27 29.63
CA ARG A 677 -18.86 7.79 28.41
C ARG A 677 -17.34 7.91 28.55
N PRO A 678 -16.55 7.02 27.90
CA PRO A 678 -15.10 7.19 27.79
C PRO A 678 -14.76 8.54 27.15
N LEU A 679 -13.82 9.26 27.75
CA LEU A 679 -13.27 10.49 27.19
C LEU A 679 -12.27 10.15 26.07
N PHE A 680 -12.46 10.73 24.89
CA PHE A 680 -11.51 10.67 23.77
C PHE A 680 -10.96 12.07 23.49
N LEU A 681 -9.66 12.12 23.22
CA LEU A 681 -8.89 13.34 23.01
C LEU A 681 -8.45 13.45 21.56
N GLY A 682 -8.35 14.66 21.05
CA GLY A 682 -7.82 14.96 19.73
C GLY A 682 -6.45 15.61 19.82
N ILE A 683 -5.58 15.35 18.84
CA ILE A 683 -4.35 16.13 18.63
C ILE A 683 -4.42 16.84 17.27
N GLU A 684 -4.23 18.16 17.29
CA GLU A 684 -4.22 19.02 16.10
C GLU A 684 -2.79 19.30 15.65
N ALA A 685 -1.89 19.61 16.58
CA ALA A 685 -0.49 19.92 16.29
C ALA A 685 0.39 19.63 17.51
N PHE A 686 1.69 19.50 17.28
CA PHE A 686 2.68 19.46 18.36
C PHE A 686 3.97 20.20 17.98
N GLY A 687 4.78 20.53 18.99
CA GLY A 687 6.13 21.04 18.84
C GLY A 687 6.99 20.63 20.03
N ILE A 688 8.30 20.77 19.91
CA ILE A 688 9.24 20.39 20.96
C ILE A 688 10.28 21.48 21.23
N ALA A 689 10.84 21.51 22.43
CA ALA A 689 11.99 22.35 22.78
C ALA A 689 12.85 21.66 23.84
N VAL A 690 14.17 21.86 23.81
CA VAL A 690 15.04 21.37 24.89
C VAL A 690 14.75 22.16 26.16
N ALA A 691 14.43 21.47 27.26
CA ALA A 691 13.96 22.11 28.48
C ALA A 691 15.01 23.01 29.16
N SER A 692 16.31 22.81 28.86
CA SER A 692 17.39 23.70 29.31
C SER A 692 17.63 24.87 28.36
N SER A 693 17.34 24.75 27.06
CA SER A 693 17.58 25.83 26.06
C SER A 693 16.53 26.93 26.15
N VAL A 694 16.93 28.12 26.62
CA VAL A 694 16.04 29.29 26.69
C VAL A 694 15.62 29.73 25.29
N GLU A 695 16.54 29.67 24.32
CA GLU A 695 16.33 30.02 22.93
C GLU A 695 15.25 29.15 22.29
N ASP A 696 15.39 27.81 22.37
CA ASP A 696 14.39 26.87 21.82
C ASP A 696 12.99 27.12 22.38
N ARG A 697 12.90 27.36 23.70
CA ARG A 697 11.60 27.60 24.35
C ARG A 697 10.99 28.92 23.91
N PHE A 698 11.79 29.97 23.74
CA PHE A 698 11.32 31.26 23.29
C PHE A 698 10.86 31.20 21.82
N GLU A 699 11.66 30.58 20.95
CA GLU A 699 11.31 30.39 19.54
C GLU A 699 10.07 29.50 19.37
N LEU A 700 9.95 28.42 20.17
CA LEU A 700 8.75 27.57 20.17
C LEU A 700 7.49 28.40 20.47
N LEU A 701 7.54 29.28 21.47
CA LEU A 701 6.41 30.15 21.81
C LEU A 701 6.08 31.13 20.69
N GLN A 702 7.08 31.70 20.02
CA GLN A 702 6.87 32.56 18.85
C GLN A 702 6.18 31.80 17.71
N ASN A 703 6.65 30.59 17.40
CA ASN A 703 6.06 29.76 16.36
C ASN A 703 4.64 29.30 16.69
N ILE A 704 4.33 29.05 17.97
CA ILE A 704 2.95 28.82 18.44
C ILE A 704 2.06 30.02 18.13
N ILE A 705 2.52 31.24 18.44
CA ILE A 705 1.75 32.47 18.18
C ILE A 705 1.52 32.64 16.67
N SER A 706 2.54 32.41 15.85
CA SER A 706 2.40 32.45 14.39
C SER A 706 1.44 31.39 13.85
N PHE A 707 1.44 30.18 14.43
CA PHE A 707 0.55 29.09 14.03
C PHE A 707 -0.93 29.38 14.30
N GLU A 708 -1.26 30.05 15.40
CA GLU A 708 -2.64 30.43 15.72
C GLU A 708 -3.20 31.53 14.80
N GLY A 709 -2.35 32.20 14.03
CA GLY A 709 -2.69 33.40 13.28
C GLY A 709 -2.83 34.61 14.22
N SER A 710 -2.11 35.68 13.92
CA SER A 710 -2.27 36.98 14.58
C SER A 710 -3.62 37.63 14.27
#